data_AF-A0A2T7LS03-F1
#
_entry.id   AF-A0A2T7LS03-F1
#
_cell.length_a   1.000
_cell.length_b   1.000
_cell.length_c   1.000
_cell.angle_alpha   90.00
_cell.angle_beta   90.00
_cell.angle_gamma   90.00
#
_symmetry.space_group_name_H-M   'P 1'
#
loop_
_entity.id
_entity.type
_entity.pdbx_description
1 polymer ?
#
loop_
_entity_poly.entity_id
_entity_poly.type
_entity_poly.pdbx_seq_one_letter_code
_entity_poly.pdbx_strand_id
1 'polypeptide(L)'
;MRATSPVIVGRDEEIGLLSSALDAVQRRSGRALFFLGEAGIGKSRLVGEAAYRAYGLGMPVLRGRATSTGLVVPFRPLVEALSSRFRAAGTPTDPELAPYHPALARLVPEWRQEASPGYPETVVELAEALLRLLSVLGRESGCAILLEDLHDSDTETVAVVEYVIDNLADLPILLLGTLRPEAGAALDLVRSAERRQAASVRELKPLADEQMRTLTAACLEAAPEEIPQVVHHRLAERAGGNPYLVEVLLADLLDTGQLRRTGSGWEAAEQPGGPVPSGIVRTWTRRLDRLDEPVRDLLLAAATLGGQFSVSVLQTVTGFEDRALFTHLRSAVEAGVIAPDGAAPDRYAFRHSLTAEALISSLAPAERASLARRAAGAIEHSGRPLDEDGQQLVASLHLAAGNRAGAALRFAEAGRRMLASGAHGSAVVLLERACPLAADADRAAISESLAVARAEGGDLDAALELAESLPPVPARTEAAERRGEVHIKIAWVAVMAERAADAARQIEAARTLLGQDPAPGRHAALTVADAHLALLPGQEHRRPGETERAAREAAEIAEAEGLPVVACQAWQLLALLLREKGFDEADACLERMLALSTDHGLPVWRVEALVRLGANAFMRTGDASRLRSARAAAIELGALLLTQTVDGLLAMNAVLCARWDEAQEIIERSLEASARVGNLSAHRYLLLSSATMAAHRGRRRDMDRALAAFRRAGGEPSLLVPHQLGLCKAIGALLEEDRERALAGLDAVLAWEQDHPSYFYLSGSYGLRPFLRVLAGAADRAEFDAVRASPGAQLAWNGQFLELAEAVLLGREGDPAGADRLVASFDARAVPFPVARHLGLRLVADAAGADGWGDPVSWLRRSEEFFYGVGAQAVASACRAALRQAGASVTQHRGGWDRIPLPLRTSGVTPREYEVFVLLPERPGNQQIARRLSISPRTVEKHMASLLSKTGRADRSALCEFAAECAVEPA
;
A
#
# COMPACT_ATOMS: atom_id res chain seq x y z
N MET A 1 4.40 25.17 -47.78
CA MET A 1 3.08 24.50 -47.73
C MET A 1 3.19 23.27 -46.87
N ARG A 2 2.50 23.29 -45.73
CA ARG A 2 2.40 22.14 -44.84
C ARG A 2 0.94 21.75 -44.76
N ALA A 3 0.65 20.46 -44.84
CA ALA A 3 -0.70 19.96 -44.62
C ALA A 3 -1.15 20.19 -43.16
N THR A 4 -0.21 20.42 -42.23
CA THR A 4 -0.44 20.64 -40.81
C THR A 4 -0.07 22.08 -40.40
N SER A 5 -0.92 22.71 -39.59
CA SER A 5 -0.68 24.08 -39.09
C SER A 5 0.56 24.13 -38.19
N PRO A 6 1.43 25.14 -38.27
CA PRO A 6 2.54 25.31 -37.33
C PRO A 6 2.12 25.93 -35.98
N VAL A 7 0.92 26.49 -35.86
CA VAL A 7 0.44 27.21 -34.66
C VAL A 7 -0.82 26.59 -34.08
N ILE A 8 -1.05 26.80 -32.78
CA ILE A 8 -2.30 26.46 -32.09
C ILE A 8 -3.24 27.66 -32.20
N VAL A 9 -4.47 27.43 -32.67
CA VAL A 9 -5.47 28.48 -32.91
C VAL A 9 -6.68 28.25 -32.02
N GLY A 10 -7.21 29.32 -31.41
CA GLY A 10 -8.47 29.28 -30.68
C GLY A 10 -8.43 28.47 -29.37
N ARG A 11 -7.28 28.47 -28.69
CA ARG A 11 -7.04 27.70 -27.46
C ARG A 11 -6.41 28.53 -26.33
N ASP A 12 -6.66 29.84 -26.32
CA ASP A 12 -6.03 30.76 -25.36
C ASP A 12 -6.43 30.44 -23.90
N GLU A 13 -7.69 30.06 -23.67
CA GLU A 13 -8.17 29.63 -22.34
C GLU A 13 -7.46 28.35 -21.88
N GLU A 14 -7.36 27.34 -22.75
CA GLU A 14 -6.69 26.08 -22.43
C GLU A 14 -5.20 26.27 -22.17
N ILE A 15 -4.53 27.13 -22.95
CA ILE A 15 -3.13 27.49 -22.74
C ILE A 15 -2.96 28.25 -21.41
N GLY A 16 -3.91 29.11 -21.05
CA GLY A 16 -3.94 29.80 -19.75
C GLY A 16 -4.08 28.83 -18.57
N LEU A 17 -4.94 27.81 -18.70
CA LEU A 17 -5.09 26.74 -17.70
C LEU A 17 -3.80 25.92 -17.54
N LEU A 18 -3.16 25.54 -18.65
CA LEU A 18 -1.87 24.85 -18.63
C LEU A 18 -0.79 25.65 -17.91
N SER A 19 -0.68 26.94 -18.23
CA SER A 19 0.31 27.82 -17.61
C SER A 19 0.07 27.97 -16.11
N SER A 20 -1.20 28.16 -15.71
CA SER A 20 -1.57 28.26 -14.29
C SER A 20 -1.29 26.96 -13.51
N ALA A 21 -1.49 25.80 -14.14
CA ALA A 21 -1.21 24.50 -13.53
C ALA A 21 0.29 24.27 -13.34
N LEU A 22 1.12 24.59 -14.34
CA LEU A 22 2.58 24.50 -14.25
C LEU A 22 3.14 25.44 -13.16
N ASP A 23 2.63 26.68 -13.09
CA ASP A 23 2.99 27.64 -12.04
C ASP A 23 2.66 27.13 -10.63
N ALA A 24 1.50 26.48 -10.45
CA ALA A 24 1.12 25.88 -9.17
C ALA A 24 2.09 24.77 -8.76
N VAL A 25 2.51 23.95 -9.71
CA VAL A 25 3.46 22.85 -9.48
C VAL A 25 4.84 23.38 -9.08
N GLN A 26 5.33 24.47 -9.69
CA GLN A 26 6.55 25.14 -9.23
C GLN A 26 6.45 25.67 -7.79
N ARG A 27 5.23 26.02 -7.34
CA ARG A 27 4.93 26.38 -5.94
C ARG A 27 4.64 25.16 -5.06
N ARG A 28 5.00 23.95 -5.51
CA ARG A 28 4.81 22.66 -4.83
C ARG A 28 3.36 22.30 -4.52
N SER A 29 2.44 22.79 -5.35
CA SER A 29 1.02 22.42 -5.26
C SER A 29 0.63 21.64 -6.51
N GLY A 30 0.39 20.34 -6.33
CA GLY A 30 0.11 19.43 -7.44
C GLY A 30 -1.22 19.73 -8.10
N ARG A 31 -1.31 19.40 -9.39
CA ARG A 31 -2.52 19.65 -10.19
C ARG A 31 -2.83 18.46 -11.08
N ALA A 32 -4.09 18.07 -11.12
CA ALA A 32 -4.64 17.19 -12.14
C ALA A 32 -5.50 18.02 -13.11
N LEU A 33 -5.19 17.92 -14.41
CA LEU A 33 -5.91 18.61 -15.48
C LEU A 33 -6.29 17.59 -16.55
N PHE A 34 -7.53 17.64 -17.04
CA PHE A 34 -8.01 16.74 -18.08
C PHE A 34 -8.64 17.52 -19.23
N PHE A 35 -8.26 17.17 -20.46
CA PHE A 35 -8.90 17.67 -21.68
C PHE A 35 -9.85 16.63 -22.27
N LEU A 36 -11.13 16.98 -22.33
CA LEU A 36 -12.20 16.21 -22.98
C LEU A 36 -12.42 16.70 -24.40
N GLY A 37 -12.65 15.80 -25.35
CA GLY A 37 -13.19 16.19 -26.65
C GLY A 37 -13.05 15.12 -27.72
N GLU A 38 -13.66 15.38 -28.87
CA GLU A 38 -13.71 14.45 -30.00
C GLU A 38 -12.34 14.14 -30.62
N ALA A 39 -12.27 13.08 -31.42
CA ALA A 39 -11.08 12.75 -32.19
C ALA A 39 -10.69 13.91 -33.13
N GLY A 40 -9.40 14.27 -33.16
CA GLY A 40 -8.90 15.35 -34.03
C GLY A 40 -9.12 16.79 -33.54
N ILE A 41 -9.81 17.00 -32.40
CA ILE A 41 -10.16 18.34 -31.87
C ILE A 41 -8.97 19.19 -31.38
N GLY A 42 -7.77 18.58 -31.27
CA GLY A 42 -6.53 19.26 -30.86
C GLY A 42 -5.93 18.85 -29.50
N LYS A 43 -6.48 17.84 -28.80
CA LYS A 43 -5.99 17.36 -27.49
C LYS A 43 -4.47 17.08 -27.47
N SER A 44 -3.97 16.29 -28.41
CA SER A 44 -2.53 15.95 -28.50
C SER A 44 -1.62 17.15 -28.79
N ARG A 45 -2.12 18.20 -29.47
CA ARG A 45 -1.36 19.44 -29.65
C ARG A 45 -1.23 20.21 -28.34
N LEU A 46 -2.28 20.25 -27.51
CA LEU A 46 -2.21 20.86 -26.18
C LEU A 46 -1.27 20.10 -25.23
N VAL A 47 -1.25 18.77 -25.32
CA VAL A 47 -0.26 17.95 -24.58
C VAL A 47 1.17 18.27 -25.04
N GLY A 48 1.39 18.43 -26.36
CA GLY A 48 2.68 18.86 -26.91
C GLY A 48 3.12 20.24 -26.40
N GLU A 49 2.19 21.20 -26.34
CA GLU A 49 2.44 22.54 -25.79
C GLU A 49 2.76 22.49 -24.28
N ALA A 50 2.04 21.67 -23.52
CA ALA A 50 2.31 21.44 -22.11
C ALA A 50 3.71 20.86 -21.88
N ALA A 51 4.09 19.86 -22.69
CA ALA A 51 5.43 19.26 -22.66
C ALA A 51 6.52 20.29 -22.97
N TYR A 52 6.31 21.12 -24.01
CA TYR A 52 7.26 22.17 -24.39
C TYR A 52 7.47 23.19 -23.27
N ARG A 53 6.39 23.66 -22.63
CA ARG A 53 6.47 24.61 -21.52
C ARG A 53 7.13 23.99 -20.28
N ALA A 54 6.72 22.79 -19.90
CA ALA A 54 7.30 22.07 -18.77
C ALA A 54 8.82 21.87 -18.95
N TYR A 55 9.25 21.49 -20.16
CA TYR A 55 10.67 21.40 -20.50
C TYR A 55 11.39 22.75 -20.37
N GLY A 56 10.77 23.84 -20.82
CA GLY A 56 11.31 25.21 -20.65
C GLY A 56 11.46 25.64 -19.18
N LEU A 57 10.67 25.06 -18.28
CA LEU A 57 10.75 25.25 -16.82
C LEU A 57 11.72 24.28 -16.12
N GLY A 58 12.43 23.43 -16.88
CA GLY A 58 13.35 22.42 -16.36
C GLY A 58 12.68 21.17 -15.77
N MET A 59 11.36 21.03 -15.91
CA MET A 59 10.60 19.92 -15.34
C MET A 59 10.85 18.61 -16.10
N PRO A 60 11.06 17.47 -15.43
CA PRO A 60 10.97 16.17 -16.08
C PRO A 60 9.59 15.96 -16.69
N VAL A 61 9.56 15.63 -17.99
CA VAL A 61 8.32 15.31 -18.72
C VAL A 61 8.29 13.83 -19.01
N LEU A 62 7.21 13.16 -18.57
CA LEU A 62 6.93 11.76 -18.82
C LEU A 62 5.69 11.69 -19.68
N ARG A 63 5.78 11.10 -20.88
CA ARG A 63 4.66 11.07 -21.83
C ARG A 63 4.36 9.65 -22.26
N GLY A 64 3.12 9.22 -22.04
CA GLY A 64 2.65 7.91 -22.45
C GLY A 64 1.24 7.96 -23.02
N ARG A 65 0.85 6.93 -23.76
CA ARG A 65 -0.41 6.89 -24.48
C ARG A 65 -1.10 5.54 -24.30
N ALA A 66 -2.42 5.56 -24.15
CA ALA A 66 -3.23 4.35 -24.26
C ALA A 66 -3.40 3.98 -25.74
N THR A 67 -3.30 2.69 -26.07
CA THR A 67 -3.33 2.26 -27.48
C THR A 67 -4.75 1.90 -27.89
N SER A 68 -5.21 2.42 -29.03
CA SER A 68 -6.50 2.07 -29.64
C SER A 68 -6.49 0.71 -30.36
N THR A 69 -5.59 -0.21 -30.02
CA THR A 69 -5.48 -1.55 -30.65
C THR A 69 -6.57 -2.51 -30.21
N GLY A 70 -7.36 -2.16 -29.18
CA GLY A 70 -8.43 -3.00 -28.62
C GLY A 70 -7.92 -4.14 -27.72
N LEU A 71 -6.61 -4.18 -27.46
CA LEU A 71 -5.95 -5.07 -26.52
C LEU A 71 -5.96 -4.43 -25.13
N VAL A 72 -6.28 -5.23 -24.11
CA VAL A 72 -6.14 -4.89 -22.69
C VAL A 72 -4.71 -5.21 -22.29
N VAL A 73 -3.91 -4.17 -22.07
CA VAL A 73 -2.51 -4.28 -21.64
C VAL A 73 -2.35 -3.47 -20.36
N PRO A 74 -2.16 -4.10 -19.18
CA PRO A 74 -2.10 -3.41 -17.91
C PRO A 74 -1.02 -2.33 -17.87
N PHE A 75 -1.35 -1.17 -17.30
CA PHE A 75 -0.41 -0.07 -17.05
C PHE A 75 0.27 0.52 -18.28
N ARG A 76 -0.21 0.24 -19.50
CA ARG A 76 0.44 0.62 -20.75
C ARG A 76 0.83 2.10 -20.82
N PRO A 77 -0.07 3.08 -20.53
CA PRO A 77 0.29 4.49 -20.61
C PRO A 77 1.38 4.87 -19.61
N LEU A 78 1.41 4.23 -18.44
CA LEU A 78 2.40 4.48 -17.40
C LEU A 78 3.77 3.92 -17.80
N VAL A 79 3.81 2.68 -18.31
CA VAL A 79 5.02 2.05 -18.85
C VAL A 79 5.63 2.93 -19.93
N GLU A 80 4.82 3.42 -20.88
CA GLU A 80 5.28 4.31 -21.94
C GLU A 80 5.80 5.64 -21.40
N ALA A 81 5.10 6.24 -20.45
CA ALA A 81 5.51 7.49 -19.81
C ALA A 81 6.87 7.36 -19.12
N LEU A 82 7.08 6.32 -18.32
CA LEU A 82 8.36 6.06 -17.65
C LEU A 82 9.47 5.74 -18.67
N SER A 83 9.19 4.84 -19.62
CA SER A 83 10.15 4.44 -20.66
C SER A 83 10.58 5.61 -21.55
N SER A 84 9.69 6.58 -21.79
CA SER A 84 10.02 7.79 -22.56
C SER A 84 11.10 8.63 -21.85
N ARG A 85 11.01 8.73 -20.53
CA ARG A 85 11.92 9.51 -19.70
C ARG A 85 13.25 8.79 -19.45
N PHE A 86 13.20 7.49 -19.15
CA PHE A 86 14.38 6.72 -18.75
C PHE A 86 15.29 6.38 -19.92
N ARG A 87 14.75 6.21 -21.14
CA ARG A 87 15.59 6.12 -22.34
C ARG A 87 16.44 7.38 -22.57
N ALA A 88 15.97 8.55 -22.14
CA ALA A 88 16.65 9.81 -22.37
C ALA A 88 17.68 10.20 -21.28
N ALA A 89 17.44 9.88 -20.00
CA ALA A 89 18.42 10.22 -18.94
C ALA A 89 18.65 9.14 -17.87
N GLY A 90 18.31 7.88 -18.13
CA GLY A 90 18.51 6.77 -17.21
C GLY A 90 17.45 6.69 -16.10
N THR A 91 17.51 5.61 -15.33
CA THR A 91 16.65 5.38 -14.16
C THR A 91 17.19 6.14 -12.94
N PRO A 92 16.32 6.72 -12.09
CA PRO A 92 16.73 7.33 -10.84
C PRO A 92 17.42 6.33 -9.89
N THR A 93 18.41 6.81 -9.13
CA THR A 93 19.17 6.01 -8.14
C THR A 93 19.00 6.52 -6.71
N ASP A 94 17.97 7.33 -6.44
CA ASP A 94 17.72 7.90 -5.12
C ASP A 94 17.44 6.75 -4.11
N PRO A 95 18.14 6.71 -2.95
CA PRO A 95 17.90 5.68 -1.93
C PRO A 95 16.45 5.62 -1.41
N GLU A 96 15.69 6.72 -1.50
CA GLU A 96 14.27 6.77 -1.13
C GLU A 96 13.41 5.82 -1.98
N LEU A 97 13.85 5.50 -3.21
CA LEU A 97 13.13 4.61 -4.13
C LEU A 97 13.45 3.13 -3.94
N ALA A 98 14.51 2.78 -3.20
CA ALA A 98 14.91 1.40 -2.99
C ALA A 98 13.77 0.49 -2.47
N PRO A 99 12.94 0.91 -1.48
CA PRO A 99 11.79 0.12 -1.02
C PRO A 99 10.67 -0.05 -2.06
N TYR A 100 10.68 0.75 -3.12
CA TYR A 100 9.63 0.81 -4.14
C TYR A 100 10.05 0.18 -5.46
N HIS A 101 11.33 -0.17 -5.64
CA HIS A 101 11.84 -0.76 -6.89
C HIS A 101 11.09 -2.03 -7.32
N PRO A 102 10.75 -2.97 -6.41
CA PRO A 102 9.99 -4.16 -6.80
C PRO A 102 8.62 -3.80 -7.39
N ALA A 103 7.87 -2.93 -6.70
CA ALA A 103 6.61 -2.38 -7.20
C ALA A 103 6.76 -1.72 -8.58
N LEU A 104 7.77 -0.87 -8.71
CA LEU A 104 8.02 -0.16 -9.96
C LEU A 104 8.54 -1.05 -11.08
N ALA A 105 9.05 -2.25 -10.79
CA ALA A 105 9.58 -3.18 -11.79
C ALA A 105 8.51 -3.70 -12.78
N ARG A 106 7.22 -3.57 -12.41
CA ARG A 106 6.08 -3.77 -13.32
C ARG A 106 6.04 -2.72 -14.43
N LEU A 107 6.40 -1.49 -14.11
CA LEU A 107 6.39 -0.36 -15.05
C LEU A 107 7.75 -0.12 -15.71
N VAL A 108 8.83 -0.54 -15.06
CA VAL A 108 10.23 -0.24 -15.40
C VAL A 108 11.04 -1.53 -15.42
N PRO A 109 11.22 -2.16 -16.59
CA PRO A 109 11.91 -3.45 -16.71
C PRO A 109 13.33 -3.45 -16.12
N GLU A 110 14.03 -2.32 -16.12
CA GLU A 110 15.39 -2.16 -15.61
C GLU A 110 15.51 -2.36 -14.09
N TRP A 111 14.39 -2.26 -13.35
CA TRP A 111 14.35 -2.54 -11.91
C TRP A 111 13.95 -3.97 -11.57
N ARG A 112 13.68 -4.82 -12.57
CA ARG A 112 13.43 -6.26 -12.34
C ARG A 112 14.71 -6.94 -11.89
N GLN A 113 14.65 -7.61 -10.75
CA GLN A 113 15.72 -8.50 -10.29
C GLN A 113 15.45 -9.93 -10.75
N GLU A 114 16.49 -10.66 -11.16
CA GLU A 114 16.41 -12.02 -11.74
C GLU A 114 15.82 -13.09 -10.80
N ALA A 115 15.63 -12.77 -9.51
CA ALA A 115 15.19 -13.71 -8.47
C ALA A 115 13.82 -13.39 -7.83
N SER A 116 12.97 -12.57 -8.46
CA SER A 116 11.61 -12.32 -7.93
C SER A 116 10.52 -13.00 -8.78
N PRO A 117 10.21 -14.29 -8.54
CA PRO A 117 8.92 -14.84 -8.91
C PRO A 117 7.83 -14.21 -8.02
N GLY A 118 6.86 -13.55 -8.67
CA GLY A 118 5.44 -13.47 -8.29
C GLY A 118 5.10 -13.03 -6.87
N TYR A 119 5.23 -11.74 -6.57
CA TYR A 119 4.24 -11.09 -5.67
C TYR A 119 3.19 -10.41 -6.56
N PRO A 120 1.88 -10.73 -6.41
CA PRO A 120 0.84 -9.85 -6.92
C PRO A 120 0.82 -8.60 -6.04
N GLU A 121 1.65 -7.63 -6.41
CA GLU A 121 1.60 -6.28 -5.83
C GLU A 121 0.21 -5.72 -6.09
N THR A 122 -0.40 -5.18 -5.03
CA THR A 122 -1.69 -4.53 -5.18
C THR A 122 -1.53 -3.31 -6.08
N VAL A 123 -2.60 -2.96 -6.81
CA VAL A 123 -2.63 -1.75 -7.64
C VAL A 123 -2.30 -0.50 -6.79
N VAL A 124 -2.67 -0.52 -5.51
CA VAL A 124 -2.42 0.55 -4.56
C VAL A 124 -0.93 0.66 -4.19
N GLU A 125 -0.24 -0.46 -3.96
CA GLU A 125 1.22 -0.45 -3.73
C GLU A 125 1.97 0.10 -4.95
N LEU A 126 1.55 -0.29 -6.15
CA LEU A 126 2.10 0.23 -7.39
C LEU A 126 1.85 1.74 -7.53
N ALA A 127 0.65 2.20 -7.19
CA ALA A 127 0.29 3.61 -7.28
C ALA A 127 1.08 4.47 -6.29
N GLU A 128 1.25 4.02 -5.05
CA GLU A 128 2.10 4.70 -4.05
C GLU A 128 3.57 4.72 -4.51
N ALA A 129 4.07 3.59 -5.05
CA ALA A 129 5.42 3.51 -5.59
C ALA A 129 5.63 4.50 -6.75
N LEU A 130 4.66 4.62 -7.67
CA LEU A 130 4.67 5.60 -8.74
C LEU A 130 4.64 7.04 -8.19
N LEU A 131 3.81 7.32 -7.19
CA LEU A 131 3.71 8.64 -6.57
C LEU A 131 5.05 9.07 -5.95
N ARG A 132 5.75 8.14 -5.29
CA ARG A 132 7.08 8.36 -4.71
C ARG A 132 8.13 8.61 -5.79
N LEU A 133 8.11 7.82 -6.86
CA LEU A 133 8.95 8.05 -8.03
C LEU A 133 8.74 9.44 -8.63
N LEU A 134 7.50 9.84 -8.87
CA LEU A 134 7.17 11.17 -9.42
C LEU A 134 7.58 12.30 -8.46
N SER A 135 7.47 12.08 -7.15
CA SER A 135 7.89 13.04 -6.12
C SER A 135 9.40 13.23 -6.11
N VAL A 136 10.17 12.15 -6.22
CA VAL A 136 11.64 12.19 -6.34
C VAL A 136 12.06 12.90 -7.63
N LEU A 137 11.44 12.57 -8.76
CA LEU A 137 11.68 13.25 -10.04
C LEU A 137 11.33 14.74 -9.98
N GLY A 138 10.27 15.10 -9.26
CA GLY A 138 9.80 16.48 -9.13
C GLY A 138 10.46 17.31 -8.03
N ARG A 139 11.45 16.78 -7.29
CA ARG A 139 11.96 17.41 -6.06
C ARG A 139 12.52 18.82 -6.29
N GLU A 140 13.21 19.03 -7.42
CA GLU A 140 13.90 20.29 -7.77
C GLU A 140 12.97 21.31 -8.45
N SER A 141 12.39 20.94 -9.60
CA SER A 141 11.63 21.86 -10.47
C SER A 141 10.15 21.48 -10.64
N GLY A 142 9.72 20.40 -9.99
CA GLY A 142 8.44 19.74 -10.27
C GLY A 142 8.49 18.81 -11.49
N CYS A 143 7.50 17.94 -11.61
CA CYS A 143 7.42 16.87 -12.60
C CYS A 143 6.09 16.90 -13.36
N ALA A 144 6.08 16.59 -14.65
CA ALA A 144 4.86 16.52 -15.47
C ALA A 144 4.69 15.12 -16.07
N ILE A 145 3.60 14.44 -15.71
CA ILE A 145 3.18 13.18 -16.32
C ILE A 145 1.97 13.43 -17.23
N LEU A 146 2.14 13.11 -18.51
CA LEU A 146 1.20 13.39 -19.59
C LEU A 146 0.68 12.07 -20.14
N LEU A 147 -0.60 11.78 -19.91
CA LEU A 147 -1.25 10.53 -20.29
C LEU A 147 -2.28 10.80 -21.39
N GLU A 148 -2.02 10.31 -22.59
CA GLU A 148 -2.92 10.50 -23.73
C GLU A 148 -3.92 9.35 -23.90
N ASP A 149 -5.12 9.70 -24.35
CA ASP A 149 -6.18 8.76 -24.72
C ASP A 149 -6.65 7.84 -23.58
N LEU A 150 -6.76 8.33 -22.34
CA LEU A 150 -7.12 7.55 -21.14
C LEU A 150 -8.43 6.73 -21.24
N HIS A 151 -9.36 7.10 -22.13
CA HIS A 151 -10.54 6.30 -22.47
C HIS A 151 -10.22 4.86 -22.93
N ASP A 152 -9.04 4.64 -23.51
CA ASP A 152 -8.57 3.32 -23.96
C ASP A 152 -7.72 2.60 -22.89
N SER A 153 -7.63 3.12 -21.66
CA SER A 153 -6.82 2.52 -20.59
C SER A 153 -7.53 1.36 -19.91
N ASP A 154 -6.74 0.39 -19.45
CA ASP A 154 -7.20 -0.68 -18.58
C ASP A 154 -7.62 -0.17 -17.19
N THR A 155 -8.41 -0.97 -16.49
CA THR A 155 -8.96 -0.65 -15.17
C THR A 155 -7.86 -0.41 -14.15
N GLU A 156 -6.76 -1.17 -14.18
CA GLU A 156 -5.65 -0.97 -13.25
C GLU A 156 -4.93 0.36 -13.47
N THR A 157 -4.69 0.77 -14.72
CA THR A 157 -4.20 2.11 -15.03
C THR A 157 -5.13 3.19 -14.48
N VAL A 158 -6.44 3.06 -14.70
CA VAL A 158 -7.43 4.05 -14.21
C VAL A 158 -7.39 4.13 -12.68
N ALA A 159 -7.31 3.00 -11.98
CA ALA A 159 -7.20 2.96 -10.52
C ALA A 159 -5.88 3.58 -10.00
N VAL A 160 -4.75 3.37 -10.68
CA VAL A 160 -3.49 4.08 -10.36
C VAL A 160 -3.64 5.59 -10.57
N VAL A 161 -4.27 6.01 -11.67
CA VAL A 161 -4.50 7.43 -11.96
C VAL A 161 -5.42 8.06 -10.91
N GLU A 162 -6.48 7.37 -10.48
CA GLU A 162 -7.35 7.81 -9.39
C GLU A 162 -6.57 8.01 -8.09
N TYR A 163 -5.77 7.03 -7.71
CA TYR A 163 -4.92 7.12 -6.53
C TYR A 163 -3.97 8.32 -6.59
N VAL A 164 -3.34 8.55 -7.74
CA VAL A 164 -2.46 9.70 -7.93
C VAL A 164 -3.25 11.00 -7.76
N ILE A 165 -4.41 11.16 -8.43
CA ILE A 165 -5.27 12.35 -8.31
C ILE A 165 -5.55 12.68 -6.84
N ASP A 166 -5.93 11.67 -6.05
CA ASP A 166 -6.34 11.86 -4.66
C ASP A 166 -5.18 12.21 -3.72
N ASN A 167 -3.93 12.00 -4.15
CA ASN A 167 -2.73 12.24 -3.34
C ASN A 167 -1.80 13.34 -3.90
N LEU A 168 -2.24 14.11 -4.89
CA LEU A 168 -1.39 15.11 -5.58
C LEU A 168 -1.22 16.45 -4.83
N ALA A 169 -2.11 16.81 -3.91
CA ALA A 169 -2.27 18.19 -3.44
C ALA A 169 -0.97 18.87 -2.96
N ASP A 170 -0.13 18.12 -2.23
CA ASP A 170 1.12 18.60 -1.60
C ASP A 170 2.39 18.18 -2.36
N LEU A 171 2.24 17.62 -3.56
CA LEU A 171 3.36 17.12 -4.36
C LEU A 171 3.60 18.01 -5.58
N PRO A 172 4.87 18.26 -5.97
CA PRO A 172 5.18 19.10 -7.12
C PRO A 172 5.01 18.32 -8.43
N ILE A 173 3.79 17.85 -8.72
CA ILE A 173 3.46 17.01 -9.86
C ILE A 173 2.27 17.59 -10.64
N LEU A 174 2.41 17.70 -11.96
CA LEU A 174 1.31 17.91 -12.91
C LEU A 174 0.92 16.56 -13.53
N LEU A 175 -0.32 16.15 -13.32
CA LEU A 175 -0.96 15.08 -14.08
C LEU A 175 -1.84 15.70 -15.16
N LEU A 176 -1.49 15.53 -16.43
CA LEU A 176 -2.28 15.96 -17.57
C LEU A 176 -2.83 14.75 -18.31
N GLY A 177 -4.15 14.58 -18.32
CA GLY A 177 -4.83 13.51 -19.06
C GLY A 177 -5.60 14.02 -20.28
N THR A 178 -5.71 13.19 -21.32
CA THR A 178 -6.67 13.44 -22.41
C THR A 178 -7.59 12.24 -22.60
N LEU A 179 -8.87 12.50 -22.88
CA LEU A 179 -9.85 11.44 -23.12
C LEU A 179 -11.00 11.94 -23.99
N ARG A 180 -11.75 11.01 -24.57
CA ARG A 180 -13.00 11.30 -25.29
C ARG A 180 -14.17 11.37 -24.31
N PRO A 181 -15.25 12.10 -24.63
CA PRO A 181 -16.47 12.14 -23.81
C PRO A 181 -17.32 10.87 -23.99
N GLU A 182 -16.68 9.70 -23.91
CA GLU A 182 -17.31 8.38 -24.05
C GLU A 182 -17.50 7.75 -22.67
N ALA A 183 -18.64 7.07 -22.45
CA ALA A 183 -18.94 6.45 -21.16
C ALA A 183 -17.95 5.33 -20.84
N GLY A 184 -17.45 5.30 -19.61
CA GLY A 184 -16.50 4.30 -19.13
C GLY A 184 -15.72 4.77 -17.89
N ALA A 185 -14.92 3.86 -17.31
CA ALA A 185 -14.24 4.08 -16.04
C ALA A 185 -13.37 5.35 -16.01
N ALA A 186 -12.66 5.67 -17.09
CA ALA A 186 -11.84 6.88 -17.18
C ALA A 186 -12.68 8.18 -17.14
N LEU A 187 -13.83 8.22 -17.81
CA LEU A 187 -14.71 9.38 -17.78
C LEU A 187 -15.39 9.52 -16.41
N ASP A 188 -15.83 8.41 -15.83
CA ASP A 188 -16.43 8.38 -14.50
C ASP A 188 -15.46 8.87 -13.42
N LEU A 189 -14.21 8.42 -13.49
CA LEU A 189 -13.11 8.92 -12.65
C LEU A 189 -12.94 10.42 -12.79
N VAL A 190 -12.76 10.92 -14.02
CA VAL A 190 -12.47 12.34 -14.27
C VAL A 190 -13.64 13.22 -13.79
N ARG A 191 -14.88 12.80 -14.03
CA ARG A 191 -16.09 13.51 -13.54
C ARG A 191 -16.25 13.42 -12.02
N SER A 192 -15.87 12.31 -11.40
CA SER A 192 -15.84 12.16 -9.94
C SER A 192 -14.80 13.11 -9.31
N ALA A 193 -13.58 13.13 -9.84
CA ALA A 193 -12.52 14.02 -9.41
C ALA A 193 -12.87 15.51 -9.57
N GLU A 194 -13.55 15.87 -10.67
CA GLU A 194 -14.08 17.22 -10.90
C GLU A 194 -15.07 17.64 -9.80
N ARG A 195 -16.05 16.77 -9.49
CA ARG A 195 -17.05 17.03 -8.42
C ARG A 195 -16.41 17.19 -7.05
N ARG A 196 -15.34 16.44 -6.77
CA ARG A 196 -14.56 16.52 -5.52
C ARG A 196 -13.54 17.66 -5.51
N GLN A 197 -13.43 18.44 -6.60
CA GLN A 197 -12.43 19.50 -6.79
C GLN A 197 -10.97 19.01 -6.73
N ALA A 198 -10.74 17.73 -6.95
CA ALA A 198 -9.41 17.12 -7.01
C ALA A 198 -8.74 17.28 -8.39
N ALA A 199 -9.54 17.52 -9.44
CA ALA A 199 -9.05 17.75 -10.80
C ALA A 199 -9.82 18.88 -11.50
N SER A 200 -9.14 19.56 -12.44
CA SER A 200 -9.77 20.49 -13.38
C SER A 200 -10.06 19.76 -14.70
N VAL A 201 -11.25 19.95 -15.25
CA VAL A 201 -11.66 19.30 -16.51
C VAL A 201 -12.08 20.37 -17.50
N ARG A 202 -11.59 20.29 -18.73
CA ARG A 202 -11.91 21.23 -19.79
C ARG A 202 -12.33 20.50 -21.06
N GLU A 203 -13.57 20.71 -21.45
CA GLU A 203 -14.11 20.20 -22.70
C GLU A 203 -13.77 21.15 -23.86
N LEU A 204 -13.09 20.59 -24.87
CA LEU A 204 -12.60 21.32 -26.03
C LEU A 204 -13.74 21.50 -27.03
N LYS A 205 -14.08 22.76 -27.28
CA LYS A 205 -15.10 23.13 -28.26
C LYS A 205 -14.53 23.09 -29.69
N PRO A 206 -15.37 22.80 -30.69
CA PRO A 206 -15.03 23.05 -32.09
C PRO A 206 -14.54 24.48 -32.31
N LEU A 207 -13.62 24.66 -33.25
CA LEU A 207 -13.15 25.98 -33.64
C LEU A 207 -14.30 26.81 -34.21
N ALA A 208 -14.39 28.06 -33.78
CA ALA A 208 -15.27 29.04 -34.39
C ALA A 208 -14.84 29.33 -35.84
N ASP A 209 -15.74 29.94 -36.61
CA ASP A 209 -15.55 30.17 -38.03
C ASP A 209 -14.30 31.02 -38.36
N GLU A 210 -14.07 32.07 -37.58
CA GLU A 210 -12.88 32.93 -37.67
C GLU A 210 -11.59 32.17 -37.32
N GLN A 211 -11.66 31.27 -36.33
CA GLN A 211 -10.53 30.44 -35.92
C GLN A 211 -10.20 29.39 -36.98
N MET A 212 -11.20 28.80 -37.65
CA MET A 212 -10.99 27.92 -38.80
C MET A 212 -10.32 28.64 -39.97
N ARG A 213 -10.72 29.89 -40.24
CA ARG A 213 -10.09 30.71 -41.29
C ARG A 213 -8.63 30.99 -40.97
N THR A 214 -8.35 31.34 -39.70
CA THR A 214 -7.00 31.55 -39.19
C THR A 214 -6.14 30.29 -39.28
N LEU A 215 -6.69 29.12 -38.91
CA LEU A 215 -6.01 27.82 -39.04
C LEU A 215 -5.67 27.50 -40.50
N THR A 216 -6.63 27.70 -41.41
CA THR A 216 -6.44 27.48 -42.84
C THR A 216 -5.33 28.38 -43.39
N ALA A 217 -5.34 29.65 -43.01
CA ALA A 217 -4.32 30.62 -43.39
C ALA A 217 -2.92 30.23 -42.91
N ALA A 218 -2.82 29.76 -41.66
CA ALA A 218 -1.57 29.26 -41.10
C ALA A 218 -1.01 28.04 -41.86
N CYS A 219 -1.85 27.08 -42.27
CA CYS A 219 -1.43 25.93 -43.09
C CYS A 219 -0.89 26.36 -44.46
N LEU A 220 -1.51 27.39 -45.06
CA LEU A 220 -1.17 27.92 -46.38
C LEU A 220 -0.03 28.96 -46.35
N GLU A 221 0.48 29.33 -45.17
CA GLU A 221 1.45 30.41 -44.98
C GLU A 221 0.97 31.72 -45.62
N ALA A 222 -0.31 32.06 -45.40
CA ALA A 222 -1.01 33.21 -45.96
C ALA A 222 -1.75 34.01 -44.87
N ALA A 223 -2.18 35.22 -45.19
CA ALA A 223 -3.08 35.99 -44.33
C ALA A 223 -4.53 35.47 -44.43
N PRO A 224 -5.34 35.55 -43.37
CA PRO A 224 -6.73 35.08 -43.38
C PRO A 224 -7.58 35.64 -44.52
N GLU A 225 -7.32 36.89 -44.91
CA GLU A 225 -8.02 37.61 -45.98
C GLU A 225 -7.71 37.04 -47.37
N GLU A 226 -6.55 36.42 -47.55
CA GLU A 226 -6.11 35.81 -48.81
C GLU A 226 -6.77 34.44 -49.08
N ILE A 227 -7.49 33.88 -48.10
CA ILE A 227 -8.18 32.60 -48.23
C ILE A 227 -9.49 32.80 -49.01
N PRO A 228 -9.66 32.13 -50.18
CA PRO A 228 -10.89 32.23 -50.95
C PRO A 228 -12.11 31.86 -50.12
N GLN A 229 -13.15 32.71 -50.15
CA GLN A 229 -14.37 32.51 -49.36
C GLN A 229 -15.04 31.15 -49.67
N VAL A 230 -14.96 30.71 -50.93
CA VAL A 230 -15.52 29.41 -51.36
C VAL A 230 -14.80 28.22 -50.72
N VAL A 231 -13.48 28.32 -50.47
CA VAL A 231 -12.69 27.29 -49.81
C VAL A 231 -13.01 27.28 -48.32
N HIS A 232 -13.02 28.45 -47.70
CA HIS A 232 -13.34 28.59 -46.27
C HIS A 232 -14.75 28.08 -45.95
N HIS A 233 -15.79 28.48 -46.70
CA HIS A 233 -17.16 27.97 -46.51
C HIS A 233 -17.22 26.44 -46.63
N ARG A 234 -16.52 25.86 -47.61
CA ARG A 234 -16.48 24.41 -47.82
C ARG A 234 -15.83 23.68 -46.65
N LEU A 235 -14.73 24.22 -46.13
CA LEU A 235 -14.05 23.68 -44.95
C LEU A 235 -14.93 23.82 -43.70
N ALA A 236 -15.58 24.97 -43.50
CA ALA A 236 -16.47 25.23 -42.37
C ALA A 236 -17.66 24.25 -42.34
N GLU A 237 -18.33 24.04 -43.49
CA GLU A 237 -19.47 23.14 -43.62
C GLU A 237 -19.09 21.66 -43.36
N ARG A 238 -17.89 21.24 -43.77
CA ARG A 238 -17.49 19.83 -43.78
C ARG A 238 -16.63 19.40 -42.59
N ALA A 239 -15.80 20.30 -42.07
CA ALA A 239 -14.97 20.04 -40.90
C ALA A 239 -15.73 20.35 -39.60
N GLY A 240 -16.75 21.21 -39.63
CA GLY A 240 -17.57 21.54 -38.46
C GLY A 240 -16.75 22.02 -37.27
N GLY A 241 -15.67 22.79 -37.52
CA GLY A 241 -14.77 23.25 -36.47
C GLY A 241 -13.72 22.24 -35.99
N ASN A 242 -13.62 21.04 -36.57
CA ASN A 242 -12.60 20.05 -36.21
C ASN A 242 -11.26 20.37 -36.93
N PRO A 243 -10.18 20.75 -36.20
CA PRO A 243 -8.91 21.14 -36.80
C PRO A 243 -8.29 20.06 -37.70
N TYR A 244 -8.36 18.79 -37.30
CA TYR A 244 -7.82 17.70 -38.10
C TYR A 244 -8.56 17.54 -39.44
N LEU A 245 -9.89 17.68 -39.44
CA LEU A 245 -10.67 17.63 -40.68
C LEU A 245 -10.36 18.81 -41.60
N VAL A 246 -10.11 20.00 -41.05
CA VAL A 246 -9.65 21.15 -41.84
C VAL A 246 -8.34 20.82 -42.55
N GLU A 247 -7.35 20.29 -41.83
CA GLU A 247 -6.05 19.90 -42.38
C GLU A 247 -6.18 18.82 -43.48
N VAL A 248 -6.99 17.77 -43.24
CA VAL A 248 -7.24 16.68 -44.20
C VAL A 248 -7.94 17.17 -45.46
N LEU A 249 -9.00 17.97 -45.32
CA LEU A 249 -9.75 18.50 -46.47
C LEU A 249 -8.92 19.52 -47.26
N LEU A 250 -8.12 20.34 -46.57
CA LEU A 250 -7.22 21.29 -47.21
C LEU A 250 -6.15 20.58 -48.03
N ALA A 251 -5.56 19.50 -47.48
CA ALA A 251 -4.61 18.67 -48.22
C ALA A 251 -5.24 18.06 -49.48
N ASP A 252 -6.49 17.57 -49.42
CA ASP A 252 -7.21 17.06 -50.60
C ASP A 252 -7.42 18.15 -51.67
N LEU A 253 -7.78 19.37 -51.27
CA LEU A 253 -7.96 20.50 -52.20
C LEU A 253 -6.65 20.87 -52.92
N LEU A 254 -5.51 20.79 -52.21
CA LEU A 254 -4.18 21.02 -52.77
C LEU A 254 -3.77 19.87 -53.72
N ASP A 255 -3.92 18.62 -53.28
CA ASP A 255 -3.55 17.42 -54.04
C ASP A 255 -4.36 17.29 -55.34
N THR A 256 -5.61 17.73 -55.34
CA THR A 256 -6.51 17.71 -56.52
C THR A 256 -6.34 18.93 -57.43
N GLY A 257 -5.50 19.90 -57.05
CA GLY A 257 -5.33 21.16 -57.78
C GLY A 257 -6.56 22.08 -57.75
N GLN A 258 -7.57 21.75 -56.93
CA GLN A 258 -8.75 22.59 -56.73
C GLN A 258 -8.43 23.88 -55.97
N LEU A 259 -7.32 23.89 -55.22
CA LEU A 259 -6.72 25.05 -54.60
C LEU A 259 -5.25 25.16 -55.04
N ARG A 260 -4.86 26.30 -55.62
CA ARG A 260 -3.49 26.52 -56.09
C ARG A 260 -3.00 27.93 -55.75
N ARG A 261 -1.69 28.06 -55.53
CA ARG A 261 -1.03 29.35 -55.32
C ARG A 261 -0.70 29.96 -56.69
N THR A 262 -1.20 31.17 -56.94
CA THR A 262 -0.91 31.97 -58.14
C THR A 262 -0.10 33.22 -57.76
N GLY A 263 0.31 34.01 -58.75
CA GLY A 263 1.00 35.29 -58.51
C GLY A 263 0.12 36.35 -57.82
N SER A 264 -1.21 36.16 -57.83
CA SER A 264 -2.24 37.01 -57.24
C SER A 264 -2.74 36.54 -55.86
N GLY A 265 -2.24 35.40 -55.34
CA GLY A 265 -2.66 34.83 -54.06
C GLY A 265 -3.11 33.38 -54.18
N TRP A 266 -4.05 32.96 -53.34
CA TRP A 266 -4.65 31.63 -53.40
C TRP A 266 -5.91 31.66 -54.27
N GLU A 267 -5.97 30.81 -55.29
CA GLU A 267 -7.13 30.70 -56.19
C GLU A 267 -7.75 29.31 -56.09
N ALA A 268 -9.08 29.30 -55.97
CA ALA A 268 -9.89 28.10 -56.11
C ALA A 268 -10.33 27.94 -57.57
N ALA A 269 -10.44 26.70 -58.06
CA ALA A 269 -10.96 26.44 -59.41
C ALA A 269 -12.42 26.95 -59.58
N GLU A 270 -12.78 27.43 -60.79
CA GLU A 270 -14.03 28.17 -61.10
C GLU A 270 -15.34 27.41 -60.79
N GLN A 271 -15.29 26.10 -60.56
CA GLN A 271 -16.31 25.38 -59.82
C GLN A 271 -15.68 24.29 -58.96
N PRO A 272 -15.62 24.45 -57.63
CA PRO A 272 -15.31 23.35 -56.72
C PRO A 272 -16.44 22.29 -56.67
N GLY A 273 -17.43 22.38 -57.58
CA GLY A 273 -18.72 21.68 -57.60
C GLY A 273 -18.70 20.20 -57.96
N GLY A 274 -17.52 19.60 -58.12
CA GLY A 274 -17.43 18.14 -58.05
C GLY A 274 -17.80 17.67 -56.63
N PRO A 275 -18.62 16.63 -56.45
CA PRO A 275 -18.84 16.06 -55.13
C PRO A 275 -17.49 15.61 -54.58
N VAL A 276 -16.93 16.35 -53.63
CA VAL A 276 -15.99 15.78 -52.65
C VAL A 276 -16.90 14.94 -51.77
N PRO A 277 -16.89 13.61 -51.93
CA PRO A 277 -17.81 12.76 -51.22
C PRO A 277 -17.55 12.85 -49.73
N SER A 278 -18.63 13.02 -48.98
CA SER A 278 -18.67 12.92 -47.53
C SER A 278 -18.05 11.60 -47.07
N GLY A 279 -16.87 11.68 -46.47
CA GLY A 279 -16.23 10.59 -45.75
C GLY A 279 -14.70 10.72 -45.74
N ILE A 280 -14.12 10.78 -44.54
CA ILE A 280 -12.71 10.41 -44.29
C ILE A 280 -12.41 9.10 -45.02
N VAL A 281 -13.37 8.16 -45.00
CA VAL A 281 -13.34 6.89 -45.74
C VAL A 281 -13.12 7.09 -47.23
N ARG A 282 -13.95 7.85 -47.98
CA ARG A 282 -13.80 8.00 -49.45
C ARG A 282 -12.57 8.81 -49.89
N THR A 283 -12.03 9.66 -49.03
CA THR A 283 -10.77 10.38 -49.28
C THR A 283 -9.58 9.41 -49.18
N TRP A 284 -9.58 8.54 -48.17
CA TRP A 284 -8.63 7.43 -48.09
C TRP A 284 -8.88 6.36 -49.17
N THR A 285 -10.12 5.97 -49.46
CA THR A 285 -10.46 5.01 -50.53
C THR A 285 -9.90 5.47 -51.87
N ARG A 286 -9.95 6.78 -52.20
CA ARG A 286 -9.35 7.29 -53.45
C ARG A 286 -7.82 7.39 -53.42
N ARG A 287 -7.20 7.62 -52.26
CA ARG A 287 -5.74 7.48 -52.10
C ARG A 287 -5.31 6.01 -52.24
N LEU A 288 -6.11 5.07 -51.73
CA LEU A 288 -5.91 3.64 -51.85
C LEU A 288 -6.19 3.15 -53.28
N ASP A 289 -7.13 3.77 -54.00
CA ASP A 289 -7.42 3.48 -55.41
C ASP A 289 -6.25 3.76 -56.34
N ARG A 290 -5.36 4.67 -55.92
CA ARG A 290 -4.11 5.00 -56.63
C ARG A 290 -2.95 4.06 -56.28
N LEU A 291 -3.10 3.20 -55.28
CA LEU A 291 -2.11 2.18 -54.94
C LEU A 291 -2.40 0.90 -55.74
N ASP A 292 -1.32 0.23 -56.16
CA ASP A 292 -1.40 -1.07 -56.81
C ASP A 292 -2.16 -2.08 -55.94
N GLU A 293 -2.94 -2.97 -56.57
CA GLU A 293 -3.78 -3.97 -55.90
C GLU A 293 -3.04 -4.77 -54.80
N PRO A 294 -1.77 -5.22 -54.99
CA PRO A 294 -1.02 -5.91 -53.94
C PRO A 294 -0.70 -5.06 -52.71
N VAL A 295 -0.51 -3.75 -52.87
CA VAL A 295 -0.26 -2.80 -51.77
C VAL A 295 -1.56 -2.57 -50.99
N ARG A 296 -2.70 -2.53 -51.69
CA ARG A 296 -4.01 -2.40 -51.07
C ARG A 296 -4.37 -3.64 -50.23
N ASP A 297 -4.17 -4.83 -50.78
CA ASP A 297 -4.38 -6.09 -50.06
C ASP A 297 -3.50 -6.19 -48.80
N LEU A 298 -2.25 -5.74 -48.91
CA LEU A 298 -1.34 -5.63 -47.77
C LEU A 298 -1.90 -4.70 -46.70
N LEU A 299 -2.38 -3.52 -47.07
CA LEU A 299 -2.92 -2.53 -46.13
C LEU A 299 -4.24 -2.98 -45.49
N LEU A 300 -5.09 -3.71 -46.22
CA LEU A 300 -6.33 -4.29 -45.68
C LEU A 300 -6.04 -5.41 -44.68
N ALA A 301 -5.09 -6.29 -45.00
CA ALA A 301 -4.62 -7.33 -44.08
C ALA A 301 -3.98 -6.72 -42.82
N ALA A 302 -3.14 -5.70 -43.00
CA ALA A 302 -2.54 -4.95 -41.91
C ALA A 302 -3.58 -4.28 -41.01
N ALA A 303 -4.57 -3.60 -41.60
CA ALA A 303 -5.65 -2.96 -40.85
C ALA A 303 -6.46 -4.00 -40.06
N THR A 304 -6.68 -5.19 -40.61
CA THR A 304 -7.38 -6.30 -39.91
C THR A 304 -6.61 -6.81 -38.69
N LEU A 305 -5.28 -6.73 -38.71
CA LEU A 305 -4.42 -7.06 -37.55
C LEU A 305 -4.38 -5.93 -36.50
N GLY A 306 -4.80 -4.72 -36.86
CA GLY A 306 -4.92 -3.56 -35.97
C GLY A 306 -4.11 -2.34 -36.43
N GLY A 307 -4.08 -1.31 -35.58
CA GLY A 307 -3.32 -0.07 -35.84
C GLY A 307 -1.80 -0.25 -35.85
N GLN A 308 -1.31 -1.35 -35.27
CA GLN A 308 0.09 -1.80 -35.27
C GLN A 308 0.13 -3.29 -35.59
N PHE A 309 1.12 -3.74 -36.36
CA PHE A 309 1.20 -5.13 -36.82
C PHE A 309 2.64 -5.60 -37.04
N SER A 310 2.89 -6.90 -36.86
CA SER A 310 4.16 -7.54 -37.21
C SER A 310 4.18 -7.92 -38.68
N VAL A 311 5.32 -7.69 -39.34
CA VAL A 311 5.57 -8.08 -40.72
C VAL A 311 5.46 -9.60 -40.89
N SER A 312 5.89 -10.39 -39.90
CA SER A 312 5.85 -11.86 -39.96
C SER A 312 4.42 -12.41 -39.98
N VAL A 313 3.53 -11.83 -39.17
CA VAL A 313 2.10 -12.20 -39.15
C VAL A 313 1.45 -11.74 -40.45
N LEU A 314 1.70 -10.50 -40.86
CA LEU A 314 1.17 -9.94 -42.11
C LEU A 314 1.57 -10.78 -43.33
N GLN A 315 2.81 -11.25 -43.39
CA GLN A 315 3.29 -12.15 -44.43
C GLN A 315 2.49 -13.44 -44.46
N THR A 316 2.27 -14.05 -43.30
CA THR A 316 1.52 -15.30 -43.19
C THR A 316 0.05 -15.11 -43.62
N VAL A 317 -0.57 -13.97 -43.29
CA VAL A 317 -1.96 -13.65 -43.70
C VAL A 317 -2.06 -13.42 -45.22
N THR A 318 -1.11 -12.69 -45.79
CA THR A 318 -1.13 -12.29 -47.21
C THR A 318 -0.59 -13.38 -48.14
N GLY A 319 0.32 -14.23 -47.67
CA GLY A 319 1.02 -15.23 -48.47
C GLY A 319 2.10 -14.67 -49.40
N PHE A 320 2.50 -13.40 -49.23
CA PHE A 320 3.53 -12.79 -50.06
C PHE A 320 4.93 -13.35 -49.77
N GLU A 321 5.72 -13.57 -50.84
CA GLU A 321 7.16 -13.83 -50.69
C GLU A 321 7.89 -12.59 -50.14
N ASP A 322 8.99 -12.80 -49.40
CA ASP A 322 9.76 -11.74 -48.72
C ASP A 322 10.01 -10.52 -49.62
N ARG A 323 10.47 -10.76 -50.85
CA ARG A 323 10.88 -9.69 -51.77
C ARG A 323 9.70 -8.82 -52.21
N ALA A 324 8.53 -9.42 -52.43
CA ALA A 324 7.30 -8.71 -52.78
C ALA A 324 6.75 -7.95 -51.57
N LEU A 325 6.74 -8.58 -50.39
CA LEU A 325 6.27 -7.99 -49.13
C LEU A 325 7.02 -6.68 -48.79
N PHE A 326 8.35 -6.72 -48.79
CA PHE A 326 9.16 -5.52 -48.50
C PHE A 326 9.03 -4.43 -49.57
N THR A 327 8.72 -4.81 -50.82
CA THR A 327 8.44 -3.83 -51.88
C THR A 327 7.13 -3.13 -51.61
N HIS A 328 6.06 -3.87 -51.29
CA HIS A 328 4.75 -3.29 -50.97
C HIS A 328 4.75 -2.46 -49.68
N LEU A 329 5.47 -2.90 -48.63
CA LEU A 329 5.64 -2.13 -47.39
C LEU A 329 6.32 -0.78 -47.65
N ARG A 330 7.34 -0.74 -48.51
CA ARG A 330 8.03 0.51 -48.88
C ARG A 330 7.09 1.47 -49.60
N SER A 331 6.32 0.98 -50.59
CA SER A 331 5.32 1.79 -51.28
C SER A 331 4.28 2.37 -50.32
N ALA A 332 3.84 1.59 -49.32
CA ALA A 332 2.90 2.05 -48.30
C ALA A 332 3.50 3.11 -47.35
N VAL A 333 4.79 3.02 -47.02
CA VAL A 333 5.52 4.03 -46.24
C VAL A 333 5.73 5.32 -47.05
N GLU A 334 6.12 5.21 -48.32
CA GLU A 334 6.31 6.35 -49.22
C GLU A 334 4.99 7.10 -49.46
N ALA A 335 3.88 6.36 -49.57
CA ALA A 335 2.53 6.94 -49.61
C ALA A 335 2.07 7.56 -48.28
N GLY A 336 2.86 7.42 -47.21
CA GLY A 336 2.59 8.00 -45.90
C GLY A 336 1.41 7.36 -45.16
N VAL A 337 1.03 6.14 -45.51
CA VAL A 337 -0.09 5.42 -44.87
C VAL A 337 0.38 4.77 -43.56
N ILE A 338 1.54 4.11 -43.63
CA ILE A 338 2.18 3.42 -42.50
C ILE A 338 3.57 3.99 -42.23
N ALA A 339 4.11 3.71 -41.06
CA ALA A 339 5.48 4.01 -40.68
C ALA A 339 6.05 2.89 -39.79
N PRO A 340 7.38 2.73 -39.70
CA PRO A 340 7.99 1.89 -38.68
C PRO A 340 7.56 2.35 -37.29
N ASP A 341 7.19 1.40 -36.42
CA ASP A 341 6.66 1.67 -35.06
C ASP A 341 7.76 2.08 -34.06
N GLY A 342 9.04 1.88 -34.42
CA GLY A 342 10.20 2.24 -33.59
C GLY A 342 10.39 1.39 -32.33
N ALA A 343 9.37 0.64 -31.90
CA ALA A 343 9.42 -0.30 -30.78
C ALA A 343 10.16 -1.60 -31.11
N ALA A 344 10.08 -2.06 -32.37
CA ALA A 344 10.79 -3.24 -32.85
C ALA A 344 11.08 -3.12 -34.37
N PRO A 345 12.14 -3.78 -34.89
CA PRO A 345 12.53 -3.68 -36.30
C PRO A 345 11.50 -4.28 -37.28
N ASP A 346 10.67 -5.21 -36.81
CA ASP A 346 9.69 -5.96 -37.61
C ASP A 346 8.24 -5.46 -37.43
N ARG A 347 8.05 -4.28 -36.80
CA ARG A 347 6.71 -3.71 -36.55
C ARG A 347 6.48 -2.41 -37.31
N TYR A 348 5.27 -2.29 -37.84
CA TYR A 348 4.77 -1.11 -38.52
C TYR A 348 3.46 -0.65 -37.88
N ALA A 349 3.18 0.64 -37.98
CA ALA A 349 1.99 1.29 -37.46
C ALA A 349 1.35 2.18 -38.53
N PHE A 350 0.02 2.32 -38.49
CA PHE A 350 -0.66 3.35 -39.25
C PHE A 350 -0.34 4.73 -38.66
N ARG A 351 0.00 5.71 -39.51
CA ARG A 351 0.29 7.07 -39.03
C ARG A 351 -0.90 7.72 -38.32
N HIS A 352 -2.12 7.33 -38.72
CA HIS A 352 -3.36 7.78 -38.11
C HIS A 352 -4.26 6.56 -37.85
N SER A 353 -4.74 6.39 -36.61
CA SER A 353 -5.61 5.26 -36.22
C SER A 353 -6.89 5.20 -37.06
N LEU A 354 -7.48 6.37 -37.37
CA LEU A 354 -8.64 6.50 -38.25
C LEU A 354 -8.44 5.92 -39.65
N THR A 355 -7.19 5.80 -40.14
CA THR A 355 -6.90 5.21 -41.45
C THR A 355 -7.15 3.70 -41.47
N ALA A 356 -6.74 2.99 -40.41
CA ALA A 356 -7.00 1.55 -40.27
C ALA A 356 -8.51 1.28 -40.11
N GLU A 357 -9.19 2.09 -39.28
CA GLU A 357 -10.65 2.00 -39.11
C GLU A 357 -11.38 2.25 -40.43
N ALA A 358 -10.98 3.28 -41.18
CA ALA A 358 -11.55 3.59 -42.48
C ALA A 358 -11.37 2.43 -43.48
N LEU A 359 -10.18 1.84 -43.54
CA LEU A 359 -9.87 0.67 -44.36
C LEU A 359 -10.80 -0.51 -44.03
N ILE A 360 -10.91 -0.88 -42.76
CA ILE A 360 -11.77 -1.99 -42.34
C ILE A 360 -13.24 -1.68 -42.60
N SER A 361 -13.69 -0.44 -42.36
CA SER A 361 -15.07 -0.02 -42.58
C SER A 361 -15.48 0.00 -44.05
N SER A 362 -14.49 0.05 -44.96
CA SER A 362 -14.73 0.02 -46.41
C SER A 362 -14.98 -1.39 -46.96
N LEU A 363 -14.63 -2.43 -46.20
CA LEU A 363 -14.83 -3.83 -46.59
C LEU A 363 -16.29 -4.24 -46.45
N ALA A 364 -16.78 -5.08 -47.37
CA ALA A 364 -18.07 -5.74 -47.19
C ALA A 364 -18.00 -6.68 -45.97
N PRO A 365 -19.11 -6.90 -45.22
CA PRO A 365 -19.11 -7.74 -44.03
C PRO A 365 -18.53 -9.15 -44.24
N ALA A 366 -18.80 -9.75 -45.41
CA ALA A 366 -18.27 -11.07 -45.78
C ALA A 366 -16.76 -11.07 -46.05
N GLU A 367 -16.23 -10.02 -46.69
CA GLU A 367 -14.80 -9.87 -46.96
C GLU A 367 -14.03 -9.66 -45.66
N ARG A 368 -14.54 -8.79 -44.78
CA ARG A 368 -13.98 -8.57 -43.43
C ARG A 368 -13.94 -9.88 -42.63
N ALA A 369 -15.03 -10.65 -42.65
CA ALA A 369 -15.09 -11.93 -41.95
C ALA A 369 -14.11 -12.97 -42.52
N SER A 370 -13.98 -13.03 -43.86
CA SER A 370 -13.03 -13.92 -44.54
C SER A 370 -11.58 -13.59 -44.21
N LEU A 371 -11.23 -12.30 -44.26
CA LEU A 371 -9.89 -11.81 -43.95
C LEU A 371 -9.54 -12.03 -42.47
N ALA A 372 -10.48 -11.76 -41.56
CA ALA A 372 -10.30 -12.02 -40.14
C ALA A 372 -10.11 -13.52 -39.84
N ARG A 373 -10.85 -14.41 -40.55
CA ARG A 373 -10.70 -15.86 -40.41
C ARG A 373 -9.31 -16.34 -40.88
N ARG A 374 -8.84 -15.82 -42.02
CA ARG A 374 -7.47 -16.09 -42.52
C ARG A 374 -6.43 -15.61 -41.53
N ALA A 375 -6.61 -14.42 -40.96
CA ALA A 375 -5.69 -13.85 -39.99
C ALA A 375 -5.63 -14.65 -38.68
N ALA A 376 -6.79 -15.03 -38.13
CA ALA A 376 -6.85 -15.88 -36.93
C ALA A 376 -6.15 -17.23 -37.19
N GLY A 377 -6.47 -17.88 -38.32
CA GLY A 377 -5.83 -19.14 -38.71
C GLY A 377 -4.32 -19.02 -38.88
N ALA A 378 -3.84 -17.96 -39.55
CA ALA A 378 -2.40 -17.72 -39.72
C ALA A 378 -1.65 -17.62 -38.39
N ILE A 379 -2.21 -16.89 -37.42
CA ILE A 379 -1.62 -16.70 -36.10
C ILE A 379 -1.63 -18.02 -35.32
N GLU A 380 -2.76 -18.75 -35.32
CA GLU A 380 -2.89 -20.03 -34.61
C GLU A 380 -2.00 -21.14 -35.20
N HIS A 381 -1.78 -21.15 -36.51
CA HIS A 381 -0.93 -22.16 -37.19
C HIS A 381 0.55 -21.79 -37.26
N SER A 382 0.96 -20.62 -36.72
CA SER A 382 2.37 -20.19 -36.70
C SER A 382 3.27 -21.09 -35.84
N GLY A 383 2.70 -21.97 -35.02
CA GLY A 383 3.42 -22.88 -34.13
C GLY A 383 4.04 -22.21 -32.91
N ARG A 384 3.90 -20.88 -32.78
CA ARG A 384 4.36 -20.13 -31.60
C ARG A 384 3.26 -20.15 -30.52
N PRO A 385 3.58 -20.41 -29.25
CA PRO A 385 2.65 -20.20 -28.15
C PRO A 385 2.14 -18.76 -28.16
N LEU A 386 0.83 -18.58 -28.08
CA LEU A 386 0.24 -17.26 -27.98
C LEU A 386 0.46 -16.74 -26.55
N ASP A 387 1.10 -15.57 -26.45
CA ASP A 387 1.07 -14.72 -25.27
C ASP A 387 -0.31 -14.07 -25.10
N GLU A 388 -0.50 -13.29 -24.04
CA GLU A 388 -1.78 -12.65 -23.71
C GLU A 388 -2.28 -11.75 -24.87
N ASP A 389 -1.38 -10.97 -25.46
CA ASP A 389 -1.68 -10.08 -26.59
C ASP A 389 -2.12 -10.88 -27.83
N GLY A 390 -1.42 -11.96 -28.14
CA GLY A 390 -1.78 -12.88 -29.22
C GLY A 390 -3.14 -13.54 -29.02
N GLN A 391 -3.47 -13.97 -27.80
CA GLN A 391 -4.78 -14.54 -27.48
C GLN A 391 -5.90 -13.52 -27.70
N GLN A 392 -5.72 -12.28 -27.25
CA GLN A 392 -6.70 -11.20 -27.41
C GLN A 392 -6.88 -10.78 -28.88
N LEU A 393 -5.80 -10.72 -29.65
CA LEU A 393 -5.86 -10.45 -31.09
C LEU A 393 -6.65 -11.55 -31.81
N VAL A 394 -6.32 -12.81 -31.55
CA VAL A 394 -7.04 -13.96 -32.13
C VAL A 394 -8.51 -13.98 -31.71
N ALA A 395 -8.83 -13.62 -30.47
CA ALA A 395 -10.21 -13.49 -30.00
C ALA A 395 -10.99 -12.43 -30.80
N SER A 396 -10.38 -11.26 -31.00
CA SER A 396 -10.97 -10.15 -31.78
C SER A 396 -11.16 -10.53 -33.25
N LEU A 397 -10.22 -11.27 -33.83
CA LEU A 397 -10.32 -11.80 -35.20
C LEU A 397 -11.41 -12.88 -35.31
N HIS A 398 -11.54 -13.79 -34.36
CA HIS A 398 -12.64 -14.76 -34.32
C HIS A 398 -14.00 -14.07 -34.25
N LEU A 399 -14.13 -13.02 -33.43
CA LEU A 399 -15.36 -12.24 -33.34
C LEU A 399 -15.68 -11.55 -34.67
N ALA A 400 -14.69 -10.92 -35.32
CA ALA A 400 -14.85 -10.31 -36.64
C ALA A 400 -15.17 -11.34 -37.74
N ALA A 401 -14.72 -12.58 -37.59
CA ALA A 401 -15.02 -13.71 -38.47
C ALA A 401 -16.39 -14.38 -38.21
N GLY A 402 -17.11 -13.93 -37.18
CA GLY A 402 -18.40 -14.50 -36.74
C GLY A 402 -18.29 -15.73 -35.83
N ASN A 403 -17.08 -16.16 -35.45
CA ASN A 403 -16.83 -17.29 -34.55
C ASN A 403 -16.90 -16.85 -33.07
N ARG A 404 -18.13 -16.67 -32.56
CA ARG A 404 -18.35 -16.22 -31.16
C ARG A 404 -17.75 -17.17 -30.12
N ALA A 405 -17.91 -18.48 -30.31
CA ALA A 405 -17.38 -19.48 -29.37
C ALA A 405 -15.85 -19.47 -29.31
N GLY A 406 -15.17 -19.39 -30.48
CA GLY A 406 -13.71 -19.25 -30.52
C GLY A 406 -13.23 -17.96 -29.88
N ALA A 407 -13.94 -16.85 -30.06
CA ALA A 407 -13.64 -15.58 -29.41
C ALA A 407 -13.77 -15.68 -27.88
N ALA A 408 -14.85 -16.28 -27.38
CA ALA A 408 -15.09 -16.48 -25.95
C ALA A 408 -13.97 -17.29 -25.29
N LEU A 409 -13.58 -18.41 -25.91
CA LEU A 409 -12.51 -19.27 -25.40
C LEU A 409 -11.18 -18.51 -25.26
N ARG A 410 -10.82 -17.73 -26.28
CA ARG A 410 -9.55 -16.98 -26.34
C ARG A 410 -9.52 -15.80 -25.36
N PHE A 411 -10.62 -15.05 -25.25
CA PHE A 411 -10.76 -14.01 -24.23
C PHE A 411 -10.71 -14.58 -22.81
N ALA A 412 -11.40 -15.70 -22.56
CA ALA A 412 -11.40 -16.33 -21.24
C ALA A 412 -10.01 -16.88 -20.85
N GLU A 413 -9.27 -17.43 -21.81
CA GLU A 413 -7.91 -17.91 -21.58
C GLU A 413 -6.95 -16.75 -21.24
N ALA A 414 -7.02 -15.66 -22.00
CA ALA A 414 -6.24 -14.45 -21.69
C ALA A 414 -6.61 -13.88 -20.31
N GLY A 415 -7.91 -13.81 -19.98
CA GLY A 415 -8.38 -13.36 -18.66
C GLY A 415 -7.89 -14.24 -17.51
N ARG A 416 -7.90 -15.58 -17.67
CA ARG A 416 -7.38 -16.50 -16.64
C ARG A 416 -5.87 -16.36 -16.43
N ARG A 417 -5.09 -16.11 -17.49
CA ARG A 417 -3.64 -15.85 -17.36
C ARG A 417 -3.37 -14.53 -16.66
N MET A 418 -4.13 -13.49 -17.00
CA MET A 418 -4.07 -12.21 -16.29
C MET A 418 -4.39 -12.37 -14.81
N LEU A 419 -5.44 -13.12 -14.47
CA LEU A 419 -5.79 -13.48 -13.10
C LEU A 419 -4.63 -14.19 -12.39
N ALA A 420 -4.03 -15.21 -13.00
CA ALA A 420 -2.89 -15.93 -12.44
C ALA A 420 -1.64 -15.05 -12.24
N SER A 421 -1.51 -13.97 -13.01
CA SER A 421 -0.42 -12.98 -12.87
C SER A 421 -0.74 -11.80 -11.94
N GLY A 422 -1.95 -11.74 -11.35
CA GLY A 422 -2.39 -10.66 -10.46
C GLY A 422 -2.93 -9.40 -11.15
N ALA A 423 -3.18 -9.44 -12.47
CA ALA A 423 -3.83 -8.36 -13.22
C ALA A 423 -5.36 -8.53 -13.18
N HIS A 424 -5.93 -8.38 -11.98
CA HIS A 424 -7.33 -8.72 -11.70
C HIS A 424 -8.35 -7.89 -12.49
N GLY A 425 -8.14 -6.58 -12.62
CA GLY A 425 -9.07 -5.67 -13.32
C GLY A 425 -9.11 -5.95 -14.83
N SER A 426 -7.96 -6.23 -15.42
CA SER A 426 -7.83 -6.62 -16.82
C SER A 426 -8.39 -8.02 -17.07
N ALA A 427 -8.21 -8.94 -16.11
CA ALA A 427 -8.87 -10.24 -16.15
C ALA A 427 -10.40 -10.10 -16.15
N VAL A 428 -10.96 -9.23 -15.30
CA VAL A 428 -12.40 -8.90 -15.27
C VAL A 428 -12.88 -8.43 -16.65
N VAL A 429 -12.20 -7.47 -17.27
CA VAL A 429 -12.59 -6.95 -18.61
C VAL A 429 -12.63 -8.06 -19.65
N LEU A 430 -11.60 -8.92 -19.71
CA LEU A 430 -11.55 -9.99 -20.70
C LEU A 430 -12.60 -11.08 -20.45
N LEU A 431 -12.85 -11.42 -19.19
CA LEU A 431 -13.85 -12.42 -18.81
C LEU A 431 -15.28 -11.90 -19.05
N GLU A 432 -15.55 -10.62 -18.80
CA GLU A 432 -16.82 -9.96 -19.14
C GLU A 432 -17.07 -9.92 -20.66
N ARG A 433 -16.02 -9.70 -21.46
CA ARG A 433 -16.11 -9.81 -22.93
C ARG A 433 -16.40 -11.24 -23.37
N ALA A 434 -15.87 -12.24 -22.66
CA ALA A 434 -16.06 -13.65 -22.99
C ALA A 434 -17.47 -14.18 -22.66
N CYS A 435 -18.03 -13.82 -21.49
CA CYS A 435 -19.34 -14.30 -21.00
C CYS A 435 -20.50 -14.24 -22.02
N PRO A 436 -20.80 -13.10 -22.69
CA PRO A 436 -21.90 -13.00 -23.64
C PRO A 436 -21.61 -13.66 -25.00
N LEU A 437 -20.35 -14.02 -25.27
CA LEU A 437 -19.92 -14.71 -26.48
C LEU A 437 -19.92 -16.23 -26.32
N ALA A 438 -19.84 -16.70 -25.07
CA ALA A 438 -19.73 -18.11 -24.72
C ALA A 438 -20.99 -18.91 -25.05
N ALA A 439 -20.78 -20.17 -25.45
CA ALA A 439 -21.83 -21.17 -25.48
C ALA A 439 -22.32 -21.46 -24.06
N ASP A 440 -23.56 -21.94 -23.92
CA ASP A 440 -24.17 -22.19 -22.61
C ASP A 440 -23.35 -23.15 -21.73
N ALA A 441 -22.67 -24.12 -22.35
CA ALA A 441 -21.81 -25.08 -21.67
C ALA A 441 -20.57 -24.43 -21.00
N ASP A 442 -20.00 -23.38 -21.61
CA ASP A 442 -18.76 -22.75 -21.15
C ASP A 442 -19.02 -21.51 -20.27
N ARG A 443 -20.21 -20.93 -20.37
CA ARG A 443 -20.57 -19.67 -19.70
C ARG A 443 -20.37 -19.73 -18.19
N ALA A 444 -20.77 -20.84 -17.56
CA ALA A 444 -20.61 -21.02 -16.12
C ALA A 444 -19.15 -20.96 -15.68
N ALA A 445 -18.24 -21.65 -16.37
CA ALA A 445 -16.82 -21.68 -16.03
C ALA A 445 -16.13 -20.32 -16.21
N ILE A 446 -16.57 -19.53 -17.21
CA ILE A 446 -16.08 -18.17 -17.44
C ILE A 446 -16.60 -17.23 -16.33
N SER A 447 -17.88 -17.31 -15.98
CA SER A 447 -18.47 -16.53 -14.89
C SER A 447 -17.85 -16.88 -13.52
N GLU A 448 -17.51 -18.16 -13.30
CA GLU A 448 -16.75 -18.63 -12.13
C GLU A 448 -15.36 -17.97 -12.05
N SER A 449 -14.63 -17.92 -13.17
CA SER A 449 -13.33 -17.21 -13.23
C SER A 449 -13.49 -15.71 -13.01
N LEU A 450 -14.57 -15.11 -13.53
CA LEU A 450 -14.89 -13.69 -13.36
C LEU A 450 -15.19 -13.35 -11.90
N ALA A 451 -15.89 -14.22 -11.17
CA ALA A 451 -16.18 -14.02 -9.76
C ALA A 451 -14.90 -13.99 -8.93
N VAL A 452 -13.96 -14.91 -9.18
CA VAL A 452 -12.63 -14.89 -8.53
C VAL A 452 -11.88 -13.62 -8.87
N ALA A 453 -11.84 -13.22 -10.15
CA ALA A 453 -11.15 -12.00 -10.57
C ALA A 453 -11.72 -10.73 -9.93
N ARG A 454 -13.04 -10.65 -9.75
CA ARG A 454 -13.67 -9.53 -9.02
C ARG A 454 -13.33 -9.55 -7.54
N ALA A 455 -13.38 -10.72 -6.88
CA ALA A 455 -13.03 -10.84 -5.47
C ALA A 455 -11.57 -10.44 -5.20
N GLU A 456 -10.62 -11.03 -5.94
CA GLU A 456 -9.19 -10.72 -5.81
C GLU A 456 -8.85 -9.29 -6.29
N GLY A 457 -9.67 -8.73 -7.18
CA GLY A 457 -9.62 -7.32 -7.60
C GLY A 457 -10.20 -6.32 -6.59
N GLY A 458 -10.77 -6.78 -5.48
CA GLY A 458 -11.32 -5.93 -4.41
C GLY A 458 -12.82 -5.63 -4.52
N ASP A 459 -13.49 -6.10 -5.57
CA ASP A 459 -14.95 -5.98 -5.76
C ASP A 459 -15.66 -7.25 -5.25
N LEU A 460 -15.60 -7.43 -3.94
CA LEU A 460 -16.17 -8.62 -3.28
C LEU A 460 -17.71 -8.65 -3.37
N ASP A 461 -18.38 -7.51 -3.33
CA ASP A 461 -19.85 -7.46 -3.43
C ASP A 461 -20.32 -8.02 -4.79
N ALA A 462 -19.72 -7.55 -5.88
CA ALA A 462 -20.14 -8.03 -7.19
C ALA A 462 -19.63 -9.45 -7.50
N ALA A 463 -18.55 -9.90 -6.85
CA ALA A 463 -18.15 -11.31 -6.87
C ALA A 463 -19.18 -12.22 -6.19
N LEU A 464 -19.72 -11.80 -5.04
CA LEU A 464 -20.77 -12.53 -4.32
C LEU A 464 -22.07 -12.60 -5.14
N GLU A 465 -22.51 -11.47 -5.70
CA GLU A 465 -23.69 -11.42 -6.59
C GLU A 465 -23.54 -12.35 -7.79
N LEU A 466 -22.36 -12.36 -8.43
CA LEU A 466 -22.09 -13.23 -9.57
C LEU A 466 -22.10 -14.70 -9.15
N ALA A 467 -21.46 -15.05 -8.03
CA ALA A 467 -21.44 -16.42 -7.50
C ALA A 467 -22.85 -16.93 -7.18
N GLU A 468 -23.72 -16.08 -6.62
CA GLU A 468 -25.13 -16.41 -6.33
C GLU A 468 -25.98 -16.57 -7.59
N SER A 469 -25.63 -15.88 -8.68
CA SER A 469 -26.35 -15.96 -9.96
C SER A 469 -26.06 -17.21 -10.79
N LEU A 470 -25.03 -17.99 -10.42
CA LEU A 470 -24.60 -19.17 -11.19
C LEU A 470 -25.66 -20.30 -11.12
N PRO A 471 -25.97 -20.97 -12.25
CA PRO A 471 -26.98 -22.03 -12.29
C PRO A 471 -26.52 -23.23 -11.46
N PRO A 472 -27.41 -23.94 -10.73
CA PRO A 472 -27.01 -25.04 -9.85
C PRO A 472 -26.28 -26.14 -10.62
N VAL A 473 -25.24 -26.70 -10.01
CA VAL A 473 -24.48 -27.83 -10.55
C VAL A 473 -24.75 -29.08 -9.72
N PRO A 474 -24.88 -30.27 -10.35
CA PRO A 474 -25.05 -31.50 -9.60
C PRO A 474 -23.84 -31.77 -8.70
N ALA A 475 -24.07 -32.11 -7.44
CA ALA A 475 -23.00 -32.46 -6.50
C ALA A 475 -22.15 -33.62 -7.04
N ARG A 476 -20.86 -33.66 -6.64
CA ARG A 476 -19.89 -34.70 -7.05
C ARG A 476 -19.65 -34.79 -8.56
N THR A 477 -19.71 -33.65 -9.24
CA THR A 477 -19.27 -33.50 -10.64
C THR A 477 -18.01 -32.65 -10.68
N GLU A 478 -17.23 -32.76 -11.77
CA GLU A 478 -16.06 -31.88 -11.98
C GLU A 478 -16.44 -30.39 -11.92
N ALA A 479 -17.64 -30.04 -12.39
CA ALA A 479 -18.17 -28.69 -12.30
C ALA A 479 -18.47 -28.27 -10.85
N ALA A 480 -19.00 -29.17 -10.01
CA ALA A 480 -19.19 -28.90 -8.58
C ALA A 480 -17.86 -28.76 -7.84
N GLU A 481 -16.85 -29.57 -8.16
CA GLU A 481 -15.51 -29.43 -7.58
C GLU A 481 -14.86 -28.09 -7.92
N ARG A 482 -14.86 -27.72 -9.21
CA ARG A 482 -14.36 -26.43 -9.70
C ARG A 482 -15.09 -25.27 -9.04
N ARG A 483 -16.41 -25.34 -8.91
CA ARG A 483 -17.18 -24.29 -8.24
C ARG A 483 -16.93 -24.24 -6.73
N GLY A 484 -16.77 -25.38 -6.07
CA GLY A 484 -16.37 -25.44 -4.68
C GLY A 484 -15.03 -24.72 -4.44
N GLU A 485 -14.07 -24.90 -5.35
CA GLU A 485 -12.78 -24.18 -5.31
C GLU A 485 -12.93 -22.66 -5.46
N VAL A 486 -13.82 -22.20 -6.35
CA VAL A 486 -14.16 -20.77 -6.48
C VAL A 486 -14.70 -20.20 -5.17
N HIS A 487 -15.63 -20.91 -4.52
CA HIS A 487 -16.16 -20.50 -3.22
C HIS A 487 -15.09 -20.46 -2.13
N ILE A 488 -14.11 -21.39 -2.12
CA ILE A 488 -12.97 -21.33 -1.19
C ILE A 488 -12.15 -20.05 -1.42
N LYS A 489 -11.87 -19.68 -2.67
CA LYS A 489 -11.11 -18.46 -2.98
C LYS A 489 -11.83 -17.19 -2.56
N ILE A 490 -13.14 -17.09 -2.84
CA ILE A 490 -13.97 -15.96 -2.40
C ILE A 490 -14.05 -15.92 -0.87
N ALA A 491 -14.19 -17.08 -0.20
CA ALA A 491 -14.17 -17.15 1.25
C ALA A 491 -12.86 -16.63 1.83
N TRP A 492 -11.72 -17.00 1.26
CA TRP A 492 -10.41 -16.50 1.69
C TRP A 492 -10.32 -14.97 1.61
N VAL A 493 -10.74 -14.37 0.49
CA VAL A 493 -10.80 -12.90 0.33
C VAL A 493 -11.72 -12.28 1.39
N ALA A 494 -12.90 -12.85 1.62
CA ALA A 494 -13.84 -12.35 2.61
C ALA A 494 -13.30 -12.44 4.05
N VAL A 495 -12.53 -13.48 4.39
CA VAL A 495 -11.83 -13.60 5.69
C VAL A 495 -10.79 -12.49 5.83
N MET A 496 -9.96 -12.26 4.81
CA MET A 496 -8.94 -11.19 4.84
C MET A 496 -9.55 -9.79 4.88
N ALA A 497 -10.75 -9.61 4.32
CA ALA A 497 -11.54 -8.38 4.37
C ALA A 497 -12.36 -8.22 5.68
N GLU A 498 -12.22 -9.13 6.66
CA GLU A 498 -12.98 -9.15 7.92
C GLU A 498 -14.52 -9.23 7.72
N ARG A 499 -14.99 -9.79 6.60
CA ARG A 499 -16.42 -9.99 6.26
C ARG A 499 -16.90 -11.38 6.64
N ALA A 500 -16.92 -11.65 7.94
CA ALA A 500 -17.17 -12.98 8.51
C ALA A 500 -18.46 -13.66 8.01
N ALA A 501 -19.57 -12.92 7.92
CA ALA A 501 -20.84 -13.47 7.44
C ALA A 501 -20.78 -13.92 5.98
N ASP A 502 -20.01 -13.22 5.14
CA ASP A 502 -19.87 -13.58 3.73
C ASP A 502 -18.93 -14.76 3.58
N ALA A 503 -17.81 -14.77 4.30
CA ALA A 503 -16.90 -15.92 4.37
C ALA A 503 -17.62 -17.20 4.80
N ALA A 504 -18.47 -17.13 5.84
CA ALA A 504 -19.24 -18.27 6.32
C ALA A 504 -20.17 -18.85 5.24
N ARG A 505 -20.89 -17.98 4.50
CA ARG A 505 -21.76 -18.41 3.40
C ARG A 505 -20.98 -19.10 2.29
N GLN A 506 -19.81 -18.57 1.94
CA GLN A 506 -18.96 -19.15 0.89
C GLN A 506 -18.33 -20.49 1.31
N ILE A 507 -17.90 -20.62 2.57
CA ILE A 507 -17.42 -21.90 3.13
C ILE A 507 -18.52 -22.97 3.08
N GLU A 508 -19.75 -22.63 3.43
CA GLU A 508 -20.86 -23.58 3.41
C GLU A 508 -21.27 -23.98 1.99
N ALA A 509 -21.24 -23.04 1.04
CA ALA A 509 -21.41 -23.33 -0.38
C ALA A 509 -20.33 -24.29 -0.90
N ALA A 510 -19.06 -24.06 -0.53
CA ALA A 510 -17.96 -24.94 -0.88
C ALA A 510 -18.15 -26.36 -0.32
N ARG A 511 -18.51 -26.49 0.98
CA ARG A 511 -18.80 -27.80 1.61
C ARG A 511 -19.92 -28.55 0.91
N THR A 512 -21.01 -27.86 0.59
CA THR A 512 -22.17 -28.46 -0.08
C THR A 512 -21.79 -29.05 -1.45
N LEU A 513 -20.98 -28.32 -2.22
CA LEU A 513 -20.58 -28.72 -3.57
C LEU A 513 -19.53 -29.84 -3.57
N LEU A 514 -18.55 -29.75 -2.66
CA LEU A 514 -17.46 -30.71 -2.52
C LEU A 514 -17.90 -32.02 -1.85
N GLY A 515 -18.92 -31.96 -0.99
CA GLY A 515 -19.42 -33.13 -0.26
C GLY A 515 -18.50 -33.54 0.90
N GLN A 516 -18.67 -34.77 1.38
CA GLN A 516 -18.01 -35.28 2.59
C GLN A 516 -16.54 -35.70 2.39
N ASP A 517 -16.14 -35.99 1.15
CA ASP A 517 -14.81 -36.52 0.83
C ASP A 517 -14.19 -35.75 -0.36
N PRO A 518 -13.87 -34.45 -0.20
CA PRO A 518 -13.19 -33.68 -1.23
C PRO A 518 -11.79 -34.22 -1.52
N ALA A 519 -11.28 -33.91 -2.73
CA ALA A 519 -9.87 -34.08 -3.04
C ALA A 519 -8.98 -33.43 -1.94
N PRO A 520 -7.87 -34.08 -1.51
CA PRO A 520 -7.10 -33.66 -0.33
C PRO A 520 -6.68 -32.19 -0.37
N GLY A 521 -6.18 -31.70 -1.51
CA GLY A 521 -5.79 -30.29 -1.65
C GLY A 521 -6.94 -29.29 -1.43
N ARG A 522 -8.16 -29.62 -1.88
CA ARG A 522 -9.35 -28.78 -1.67
C ARG A 522 -9.85 -28.87 -0.24
N HIS A 523 -9.76 -30.05 0.37
CA HIS A 523 -10.04 -30.23 1.79
C HIS A 523 -9.12 -29.34 2.63
N ALA A 524 -7.81 -29.37 2.38
CA ALA A 524 -6.85 -28.53 3.09
C ALA A 524 -7.14 -27.03 2.92
N ALA A 525 -7.36 -26.55 1.69
CA ALA A 525 -7.66 -25.14 1.44
C ALA A 525 -8.96 -24.66 2.11
N LEU A 526 -10.02 -25.49 2.07
CA LEU A 526 -11.28 -25.21 2.75
C LEU A 526 -11.10 -25.16 4.27
N THR A 527 -10.39 -26.13 4.84
CA THR A 527 -10.09 -26.20 6.28
C THR A 527 -9.30 -24.98 6.75
N VAL A 528 -8.32 -24.53 5.96
CA VAL A 528 -7.56 -23.31 6.25
C VAL A 528 -8.46 -22.08 6.28
N ALA A 529 -9.30 -21.87 5.26
CA ALA A 529 -10.20 -20.71 5.20
C ALA A 529 -11.20 -20.70 6.37
N ASP A 530 -11.80 -21.86 6.66
CA ASP A 530 -12.75 -22.06 7.75
C ASP A 530 -12.13 -21.87 9.14
N ALA A 531 -10.90 -22.35 9.34
CA ALA A 531 -10.21 -22.16 10.60
C ALA A 531 -9.74 -20.71 10.82
N HIS A 532 -9.43 -19.95 9.76
CA HIS A 532 -9.20 -18.51 9.87
C HIS A 532 -10.50 -17.72 10.15
N LEU A 533 -11.63 -18.12 9.54
CA LEU A 533 -12.93 -17.53 9.87
C LEU A 533 -13.24 -17.68 11.37
N ALA A 534 -12.95 -18.84 11.95
CA ALA A 534 -13.16 -19.09 13.38
C ALA A 534 -12.33 -18.20 14.31
N LEU A 535 -11.34 -17.46 13.79
CA LEU A 535 -10.57 -16.46 14.55
C LEU A 535 -11.17 -15.05 14.47
N LEU A 536 -12.13 -14.80 13.58
CA LEU A 536 -12.76 -13.48 13.47
C LEU A 536 -13.77 -13.25 14.61
N PRO A 537 -13.87 -12.02 15.14
CA PRO A 537 -14.82 -11.71 16.20
C PRO A 537 -16.27 -12.04 15.85
N GLY A 538 -17.03 -12.53 16.83
CA GLY A 538 -18.46 -12.82 16.69
C GLY A 538 -18.82 -14.14 15.98
N GLN A 539 -17.87 -15.05 15.78
CA GLN A 539 -18.14 -16.41 15.27
C GLN A 539 -18.37 -17.42 16.40
N GLU A 540 -19.17 -18.45 16.16
CA GLU A 540 -19.29 -19.58 17.09
C GLU A 540 -17.97 -20.38 17.09
N HIS A 541 -17.29 -20.39 18.23
CA HIS A 541 -15.99 -21.02 18.34
C HIS A 541 -16.10 -22.55 18.33
N ARG A 542 -15.37 -23.19 17.41
CA ARG A 542 -15.00 -24.59 17.59
C ARG A 542 -14.13 -24.74 18.82
N ARG A 543 -14.11 -25.95 19.39
CA ARG A 543 -13.18 -26.27 20.48
C ARG A 543 -11.75 -26.03 19.96
N PRO A 544 -10.90 -25.24 20.67
CA PRO A 544 -9.56 -24.88 20.18
C PRO A 544 -8.72 -26.08 19.70
N GLY A 545 -8.79 -27.21 20.41
CA GLY A 545 -8.08 -28.44 20.03
C GLY A 545 -8.57 -29.12 18.75
N GLU A 546 -9.82 -28.88 18.32
CA GLU A 546 -10.33 -29.36 17.03
C GLU A 546 -9.78 -28.50 15.87
N THR A 547 -9.79 -27.18 16.04
CA THR A 547 -9.23 -26.24 15.07
C THR A 547 -7.72 -26.46 14.88
N GLU A 548 -6.99 -26.67 15.96
CA GLU A 548 -5.55 -26.97 15.90
C GLU A 548 -5.27 -28.27 15.13
N ARG A 549 -6.02 -29.34 15.42
CA ARG A 549 -5.85 -30.62 14.73
C ARG A 549 -6.13 -30.48 13.24
N ALA A 550 -7.22 -29.80 12.89
CA ALA A 550 -7.60 -29.56 11.51
C ALA A 550 -6.57 -28.69 10.77
N ALA A 551 -6.01 -27.66 11.42
CA ALA A 551 -4.95 -26.85 10.83
C ALA A 551 -3.66 -27.65 10.57
N ARG A 552 -3.27 -28.54 11.50
CA ARG A 552 -2.13 -29.44 11.32
C ARG A 552 -2.33 -30.41 10.17
N GLU A 553 -3.47 -31.09 10.14
CA GLU A 553 -3.81 -32.01 9.05
C GLU A 553 -3.84 -31.29 7.70
N ALA A 554 -4.42 -30.09 7.63
CA ALA A 554 -4.42 -29.28 6.42
C ALA A 554 -2.99 -28.87 5.99
N ALA A 555 -2.10 -28.55 6.92
CA ALA A 555 -0.71 -28.21 6.61
C ALA A 555 0.04 -29.41 6.02
N GLU A 556 -0.08 -30.58 6.64
CA GLU A 556 0.55 -31.83 6.18
C GLU A 556 0.02 -32.26 4.81
N ILE A 557 -1.30 -32.20 4.61
CA ILE A 557 -1.93 -32.51 3.31
C ILE A 557 -1.48 -31.51 2.24
N ALA A 558 -1.48 -30.21 2.53
CA ALA A 558 -1.10 -29.20 1.55
C ALA A 558 0.37 -29.34 1.11
N GLU A 559 1.28 -29.71 2.03
CA GLU A 559 2.66 -30.04 1.66
C GLU A 559 2.74 -31.28 0.77
N ALA A 560 2.02 -32.36 1.12
CA ALA A 560 2.03 -33.60 0.36
C ALA A 560 1.46 -33.44 -1.06
N GLU A 561 0.45 -32.58 -1.22
CA GLU A 561 -0.19 -32.26 -2.50
C GLU A 561 0.58 -31.20 -3.32
N GLY A 562 1.68 -30.65 -2.80
CA GLY A 562 2.47 -29.63 -3.50
C GLY A 562 1.76 -28.28 -3.61
N LEU A 563 1.01 -27.88 -2.58
CA LEU A 563 0.29 -26.61 -2.46
C LEU A 563 0.98 -25.66 -1.48
N PRO A 564 2.15 -25.08 -1.82
CA PRO A 564 3.02 -24.41 -0.85
C PRO A 564 2.40 -23.15 -0.25
N VAL A 565 1.51 -22.44 -0.96
CA VAL A 565 0.79 -21.27 -0.43
C VAL A 565 -0.21 -21.70 0.64
N VAL A 566 -1.01 -22.75 0.39
CA VAL A 566 -1.98 -23.28 1.36
C VAL A 566 -1.26 -23.84 2.58
N ALA A 567 -0.13 -24.53 2.38
CA ALA A 567 0.69 -25.01 3.48
C ALA A 567 1.28 -23.86 4.31
N CYS A 568 1.77 -22.78 3.70
CA CYS A 568 2.23 -21.59 4.44
C CYS A 568 1.09 -20.97 5.27
N GLN A 569 -0.11 -20.83 4.70
CA GLN A 569 -1.30 -20.35 5.42
C GLN A 569 -1.64 -21.25 6.62
N ALA A 570 -1.61 -22.57 6.42
CA ALA A 570 -1.90 -23.55 7.46
C ALA A 570 -0.86 -23.55 8.59
N TRP A 571 0.43 -23.50 8.27
CA TRP A 571 1.51 -23.41 9.27
C TRP A 571 1.49 -22.11 10.05
N GLN A 572 1.19 -20.99 9.39
CA GLN A 572 1.01 -19.70 10.05
C GLN A 572 -0.13 -19.75 11.07
N LEU A 573 -1.28 -20.31 10.66
CA LEU A 573 -2.43 -20.50 11.54
C LEU A 573 -2.11 -21.44 12.70
N LEU A 574 -1.47 -22.56 12.43
CA LEU A 574 -1.11 -23.53 13.45
C LEU A 574 -0.12 -22.92 14.46
N ALA A 575 0.86 -22.14 14.00
CA ALA A 575 1.76 -21.41 14.87
C ALA A 575 1.03 -20.44 15.80
N LEU A 576 -0.03 -19.79 15.31
CA LEU A 576 -0.86 -18.89 16.11
C LEU A 576 -1.57 -19.65 17.23
N LEU A 577 -2.18 -20.79 16.91
CA LEU A 577 -2.94 -21.64 17.85
C LEU A 577 -2.02 -22.29 18.90
N LEU A 578 -0.83 -22.74 18.48
CA LEU A 578 0.10 -23.45 19.37
C LEU A 578 0.78 -22.57 20.43
N ARG A 579 0.66 -21.23 20.34
CA ARG A 579 1.16 -20.33 21.39
C ARG A 579 0.54 -20.63 22.77
N GLU A 580 -0.68 -21.17 22.81
CA GLU A 580 -1.34 -21.60 24.05
C GLU A 580 -0.67 -22.83 24.70
N LYS A 581 0.10 -23.60 23.93
CA LYS A 581 0.90 -24.75 24.42
C LYS A 581 2.35 -24.40 24.66
N GLY A 582 2.87 -23.42 23.92
CA GLY A 582 4.24 -22.93 24.08
C GLY A 582 4.75 -22.23 22.84
N PHE A 583 5.65 -21.26 23.04
CA PHE A 583 6.25 -20.53 21.94
C PHE A 583 7.26 -21.37 21.13
N ASP A 584 7.84 -22.42 21.72
CA ASP A 584 8.77 -23.31 20.99
C ASP A 584 8.03 -24.13 19.92
N GLU A 585 6.82 -24.63 20.21
CA GLU A 585 5.99 -25.34 19.21
C GLU A 585 5.49 -24.40 18.11
N ALA A 586 5.14 -23.16 18.48
CA ALA A 586 4.77 -22.12 17.53
C ALA A 586 5.94 -21.74 16.61
N ASP A 587 7.14 -21.56 17.16
CA ASP A 587 8.35 -21.24 16.39
C ASP A 587 8.72 -22.39 15.45
N ALA A 588 8.58 -23.65 15.85
CA ALA A 588 8.82 -24.80 14.99
C ALA A 588 7.90 -24.81 13.74
N CYS A 589 6.64 -24.40 13.89
CA CYS A 589 5.72 -24.25 12.75
C CYS A 589 6.14 -23.10 11.81
N LEU A 590 6.60 -21.98 12.38
CA LEU A 590 7.08 -20.84 11.59
C LEU A 590 8.41 -21.14 10.89
N GLU A 591 9.29 -21.93 11.51
CA GLU A 591 10.51 -22.43 10.89
C GLU A 591 10.19 -23.38 9.73
N ARG A 592 9.17 -24.23 9.86
CA ARG A 592 8.68 -25.06 8.75
C ARG A 592 8.14 -24.21 7.60
N MET A 593 7.31 -23.21 7.91
CA MET A 593 6.83 -22.22 6.93
C MET A 593 7.98 -21.47 6.26
N LEU A 594 9.03 -21.08 7.00
CA LEU A 594 10.21 -20.40 6.47
C LEU A 594 10.99 -21.30 5.50
N ALA A 595 11.20 -22.57 5.84
CA ALA A 595 11.86 -23.54 4.97
C ALA A 595 11.06 -23.76 3.69
N LEU A 596 9.75 -24.06 3.82
CA LEU A 596 8.87 -24.30 2.67
C LEU A 596 8.82 -23.10 1.72
N SER A 597 8.63 -21.90 2.26
CA SER A 597 8.59 -20.68 1.45
C SER A 597 9.92 -20.37 0.77
N THR A 598 11.05 -20.75 1.38
CA THR A 598 12.37 -20.62 0.74
C THR A 598 12.55 -21.63 -0.39
N ASP A 599 12.22 -22.90 -0.16
CA ASP A 599 12.38 -24.00 -1.11
C ASP A 599 11.52 -23.80 -2.37
N HIS A 600 10.32 -23.24 -2.21
CA HIS A 600 9.37 -22.98 -3.30
C HIS A 600 9.49 -21.57 -3.91
N GLY A 601 10.47 -20.77 -3.50
CA GLY A 601 10.65 -19.42 -4.04
C GLY A 601 9.47 -18.48 -3.78
N LEU A 602 8.92 -18.52 -2.56
CA LEU A 602 7.80 -17.69 -2.08
C LEU A 602 8.32 -16.58 -1.15
N PRO A 603 8.93 -15.50 -1.68
CA PRO A 603 9.67 -14.54 -0.87
C PRO A 603 8.81 -13.78 0.15
N VAL A 604 7.53 -13.52 -0.15
CA VAL A 604 6.60 -12.85 0.76
C VAL A 604 6.30 -13.71 1.97
N TRP A 605 6.01 -14.99 1.76
CA TRP A 605 5.78 -15.96 2.83
C TRP A 605 7.03 -16.18 3.67
N ARG A 606 8.22 -16.13 3.05
CA ARG A 606 9.51 -16.16 3.75
C ARG A 606 9.66 -14.97 4.68
N VAL A 607 9.41 -13.75 4.20
CA VAL A 607 9.46 -12.54 5.03
C VAL A 607 8.39 -12.59 6.12
N GLU A 608 7.16 -12.99 5.81
CA GLU A 608 6.08 -13.12 6.80
C GLU A 608 6.45 -14.08 7.94
N ALA A 609 7.14 -15.20 7.64
CA ALA A 609 7.64 -16.13 8.65
C ALA A 609 8.69 -15.46 9.56
N LEU A 610 9.62 -14.69 8.97
CA LEU A 610 10.62 -13.90 9.72
C LEU A 610 9.96 -12.85 10.61
N VAL A 611 8.89 -12.18 10.15
CA VAL A 611 8.13 -11.22 10.95
C VAL A 611 7.51 -11.90 12.17
N ARG A 612 6.87 -13.06 11.98
CA ARG A 612 6.22 -13.79 13.09
C ARG A 612 7.22 -14.38 14.08
N LEU A 613 8.34 -14.94 13.61
CA LEU A 613 9.46 -15.38 14.46
C LEU A 613 10.07 -14.21 15.24
N GLY A 614 10.21 -13.06 14.59
CA GLY A 614 10.65 -11.82 15.22
C GLY A 614 9.69 -11.35 16.31
N ALA A 615 8.38 -11.41 16.06
CA ALA A 615 7.36 -11.05 17.04
C ALA A 615 7.38 -11.98 18.27
N ASN A 616 7.53 -13.29 18.06
CA ASN A 616 7.67 -14.27 19.15
C ASN A 616 8.93 -14.02 19.99
N ALA A 617 10.08 -13.80 19.34
CA ALA A 617 11.32 -13.46 20.03
C ALA A 617 11.20 -12.17 20.86
N PHE A 618 10.60 -11.12 20.27
CA PHE A 618 10.30 -9.88 20.97
C PHE A 618 9.44 -10.12 22.22
N MET A 619 8.34 -10.86 22.12
CA MET A 619 7.48 -11.13 23.28
C MET A 619 8.22 -11.89 24.39
N ARG A 620 9.11 -12.82 24.02
CA ARG A 620 9.88 -13.63 24.98
C ARG A 620 10.96 -12.85 25.72
N THR A 621 11.64 -11.92 25.07
CA THR A 621 12.88 -11.31 25.61
C THR A 621 12.86 -9.79 25.67
N GLY A 622 11.96 -9.13 24.95
CA GLY A 622 11.99 -7.69 24.68
C GLY A 622 12.89 -7.28 23.52
N ASP A 623 13.69 -8.19 22.95
CA ASP A 623 14.61 -7.88 21.85
C ASP A 623 13.90 -7.84 20.48
N ALA A 624 14.07 -6.72 19.78
CA ALA A 624 13.52 -6.47 18.44
C ALA A 624 14.55 -6.68 17.29
N SER A 625 15.72 -7.27 17.56
CA SER A 625 16.75 -7.52 16.53
C SER A 625 16.21 -8.29 15.31
N ARG A 626 15.50 -9.41 15.55
CA ARG A 626 14.88 -10.21 14.48
C ARG A 626 13.80 -9.45 13.71
N LEU A 627 13.01 -8.60 14.38
CA LEU A 627 12.03 -7.74 13.71
C LEU A 627 12.72 -6.70 12.81
N ARG A 628 13.84 -6.12 13.24
CA ARG A 628 14.64 -5.21 12.40
C ARG A 628 15.21 -5.91 11.17
N SER A 629 15.69 -7.14 11.30
CA SER A 629 16.12 -7.95 10.15
C SER A 629 14.97 -8.29 9.21
N ALA A 630 13.80 -8.66 9.74
CA ALA A 630 12.61 -8.92 8.95
C ALA A 630 12.13 -7.66 8.20
N ARG A 631 12.22 -6.49 8.84
CA ARG A 631 11.93 -5.20 8.20
C ARG A 631 12.86 -4.92 7.02
N ALA A 632 14.16 -5.16 7.19
CA ALA A 632 15.13 -4.97 6.11
C ALA A 632 14.81 -5.89 4.92
N ALA A 633 14.49 -7.15 5.19
CA ALA A 633 14.07 -8.10 4.15
C ALA A 633 12.74 -7.70 3.47
N ALA A 634 11.78 -7.14 4.21
CA ALA A 634 10.53 -6.63 3.64
C ALA A 634 10.76 -5.44 2.69
N ILE A 635 11.68 -4.52 3.08
CA ILE A 635 12.08 -3.38 2.26
C ILE A 635 12.82 -3.82 1.00
N GLU A 636 13.75 -4.76 1.12
CA GLU A 636 14.49 -5.32 -0.02
C GLU A 636 13.56 -6.02 -1.01
N LEU A 637 12.55 -6.71 -0.50
CA LEU A 637 11.48 -7.33 -1.30
C LEU A 637 10.48 -6.32 -1.87
N GLY A 638 10.46 -5.08 -1.37
CA GLY A 638 9.46 -4.07 -1.73
C GLY A 638 8.04 -4.39 -1.26
N ALA A 639 7.90 -5.25 -0.25
CA ALA A 639 6.62 -5.62 0.34
C ALA A 639 6.15 -4.52 1.30
N LEU A 640 5.47 -3.50 0.76
CA LEU A 640 5.07 -2.30 1.52
C LEU A 640 4.11 -2.65 2.66
N LEU A 641 3.12 -3.52 2.40
CA LEU A 641 2.17 -3.96 3.44
C LEU A 641 2.86 -4.69 4.60
N LEU A 642 3.84 -5.55 4.30
CA LEU A 642 4.64 -6.23 5.33
C LEU A 642 5.54 -5.25 6.08
N THR A 643 6.17 -4.30 5.38
CA THR A 643 6.98 -3.26 6.00
C THR A 643 6.19 -2.46 7.04
N GLN A 644 4.95 -2.08 6.71
CA GLN A 644 4.04 -1.38 7.63
C GLN A 644 3.64 -2.25 8.83
N THR A 645 3.42 -3.55 8.61
CA THR A 645 3.12 -4.51 9.68
C THR A 645 4.29 -4.60 10.67
N VAL A 646 5.53 -4.70 10.17
CA VAL A 646 6.73 -4.73 11.02
C VAL A 646 6.96 -3.40 11.73
N ASP A 647 6.71 -2.27 11.06
CA ASP A 647 6.76 -0.95 11.68
C ASP A 647 5.79 -0.82 12.86
N GLY A 648 4.57 -1.35 12.72
CA GLY A 648 3.63 -1.45 13.85
C GLY A 648 4.23 -2.19 15.04
N LEU A 649 4.78 -3.38 14.82
CA LEU A 649 5.40 -4.21 15.87
C LEU A 649 6.61 -3.53 16.51
N LEU A 650 7.47 -2.88 15.72
CA LEU A 650 8.62 -2.13 16.21
C LEU A 650 8.22 -0.90 17.01
N ALA A 651 7.17 -0.18 16.59
CA ALA A 651 6.61 0.94 17.35
C ALA A 651 6.12 0.48 18.72
N MET A 652 5.36 -0.62 18.78
CA MET A 652 4.89 -1.16 20.06
C MET A 652 6.07 -1.61 20.95
N ASN A 653 7.07 -2.28 20.39
CA ASN A 653 8.30 -2.63 21.14
C ASN A 653 8.98 -1.37 21.70
N ALA A 654 9.16 -0.32 20.89
CA ALA A 654 9.76 0.93 21.31
C ALA A 654 8.94 1.60 22.45
N VAL A 655 7.61 1.56 22.37
CA VAL A 655 6.71 2.03 23.44
C VAL A 655 6.92 1.25 24.74
N LEU A 656 6.90 -0.08 24.71
CA LEU A 656 7.11 -0.89 25.92
C LEU A 656 8.51 -0.68 26.52
N CYS A 657 9.51 -0.41 25.68
CA CYS A 657 10.87 -0.09 26.08
C CYS A 657 11.12 1.39 26.42
N ALA A 658 10.08 2.22 26.44
CA ALA A 658 10.18 3.66 26.70
C ALA A 658 11.14 4.43 25.76
N ARG A 659 11.34 3.93 24.54
CA ARG A 659 12.10 4.58 23.46
C ARG A 659 11.18 5.51 22.67
N TRP A 660 10.78 6.62 23.30
CA TRP A 660 9.70 7.49 22.82
C TRP A 660 9.94 8.11 21.46
N ASP A 661 11.17 8.60 21.23
CA ASP A 661 11.49 9.30 19.98
C ASP A 661 11.47 8.34 18.79
N GLU A 662 12.03 7.15 18.96
CA GLU A 662 11.98 6.08 17.96
C GLU A 662 10.54 5.61 17.70
N ALA A 663 9.73 5.41 18.75
CA ALA A 663 8.32 5.06 18.59
C ALA A 663 7.57 6.13 17.80
N GLN A 664 7.77 7.41 18.13
CA GLN A 664 7.13 8.53 17.46
C GLN A 664 7.56 8.63 16.00
N GLU A 665 8.85 8.49 15.69
CA GLU A 665 9.36 8.51 14.32
C GLU A 665 8.75 7.40 13.45
N ILE A 666 8.69 6.17 13.98
CA ILE A 666 8.09 5.03 13.27
C ILE A 666 6.59 5.27 13.04
N ILE A 667 5.86 5.74 14.05
CA ILE A 667 4.42 6.02 13.96
C ILE A 667 4.15 7.12 12.93
N GLU A 668 4.85 8.25 13.00
CA GLU A 668 4.65 9.37 12.08
C GLU A 668 4.93 8.98 10.63
N ARG A 669 6.02 8.24 10.38
CA ARG A 669 6.39 7.77 9.04
C ARG A 669 5.34 6.84 8.43
N SER A 670 4.78 5.93 9.22
CA SER A 670 4.02 4.78 8.69
C SER A 670 2.51 4.91 8.86
N LEU A 671 2.03 5.82 9.70
CA LEU A 671 0.60 6.01 9.94
C LEU A 671 -0.11 6.57 8.71
N GLU A 672 0.47 7.57 8.05
CA GLU A 672 -0.11 8.15 6.84
C GLU A 672 -0.02 7.17 5.67
N ALA A 673 1.14 6.51 5.50
CA ALA A 673 1.33 5.52 4.44
C ALA A 673 0.37 4.31 4.55
N SER A 674 0.14 3.80 5.77
CA SER A 674 -0.81 2.70 5.99
C SER A 674 -2.26 3.09 5.72
N ALA A 675 -2.63 4.34 6.01
CA ALA A 675 -3.96 4.87 5.68
C ALA A 675 -4.16 4.97 4.16
N ARG A 676 -3.17 5.53 3.45
CA ARG A 676 -3.24 5.70 2.00
C ARG A 676 -3.31 4.37 1.25
N VAL A 677 -2.56 3.36 1.69
CA VAL A 677 -2.52 2.04 1.03
C VAL A 677 -3.71 1.14 1.43
N GLY A 678 -4.55 1.57 2.38
CA GLY A 678 -5.71 0.79 2.82
C GLY A 678 -5.36 -0.40 3.72
N ASN A 679 -4.16 -0.43 4.31
CA ASN A 679 -3.74 -1.49 5.24
C ASN A 679 -4.38 -1.28 6.62
N LEU A 680 -5.66 -1.63 6.74
CA LEU A 680 -6.46 -1.34 7.93
C LEU A 680 -5.89 -1.97 9.20
N SER A 681 -5.33 -3.17 9.10
CA SER A 681 -4.74 -3.89 10.24
C SER A 681 -3.51 -3.14 10.79
N ALA A 682 -2.53 -2.83 9.93
CA ALA A 682 -1.34 -2.08 10.35
C ALA A 682 -1.69 -0.65 10.80
N HIS A 683 -2.63 0.01 10.12
CA HIS A 683 -3.08 1.35 10.48
C HIS A 683 -3.70 1.38 11.89
N ARG A 684 -4.62 0.46 12.20
CA ARG A 684 -5.20 0.32 13.55
C ARG A 684 -4.13 0.01 14.60
N TYR A 685 -3.15 -0.83 14.28
CA TYR A 685 -2.06 -1.17 15.19
C TYR A 685 -1.15 0.04 15.49
N LEU A 686 -0.84 0.87 14.50
CA LEU A 686 -0.06 2.11 14.67
C LEU A 686 -0.83 3.16 15.49
N LEU A 687 -2.14 3.32 15.26
CA LEU A 687 -3.01 4.18 16.08
C LEU A 687 -3.04 3.72 17.54
N LEU A 688 -3.12 2.41 17.75
CA LEU A 688 -3.08 1.84 19.09
C LEU A 688 -1.71 2.03 19.74
N SER A 689 -0.62 1.87 18.99
CA SER A 689 0.74 2.15 19.48
C SER A 689 0.89 3.62 19.91
N SER A 690 0.30 4.55 19.16
CA SER A 690 0.24 5.98 19.52
C SER A 690 -0.55 6.22 20.81
N ALA A 691 -1.71 5.56 20.96
CA ALA A 691 -2.50 5.64 22.19
C ALA A 691 -1.74 5.07 23.40
N THR A 692 -1.11 3.90 23.24
CA THR A 692 -0.30 3.26 24.29
C THR A 692 0.90 4.11 24.67
N MET A 693 1.58 4.73 23.70
CA MET A 693 2.67 5.70 23.97
C MET A 693 2.19 6.85 24.84
N ALA A 694 1.05 7.46 24.48
CA ALA A 694 0.47 8.55 25.27
C ALA A 694 0.07 8.10 26.68
N ALA A 695 -0.53 6.91 26.80
CA ALA A 695 -0.90 6.32 28.08
C ALA A 695 0.34 6.12 28.98
N HIS A 696 1.40 5.49 28.46
CA HIS A 696 2.64 5.20 29.20
C HIS A 696 3.44 6.46 29.59
N ARG A 697 3.17 7.59 28.92
CA ARG A 697 3.69 8.93 29.29
C ARG A 697 2.76 9.72 30.22
N GLY A 698 1.64 9.14 30.66
CA GLY A 698 0.65 9.81 31.52
C GLY A 698 -0.12 10.94 30.81
N ARG A 699 -0.23 10.92 29.48
CA ARG A 699 -0.88 11.95 28.67
C ARG A 699 -2.30 11.55 28.26
N ARG A 700 -3.23 11.55 29.22
CA ARG A 700 -4.62 11.11 29.00
C ARG A 700 -5.31 11.76 27.79
N ARG A 701 -5.17 13.08 27.60
CA ARG A 701 -5.82 13.78 26.48
C ARG A 701 -5.31 13.33 25.11
N ASP A 702 -4.02 13.02 25.00
CA ASP A 702 -3.43 12.54 23.74
C ASP A 702 -3.81 11.08 23.50
N MET A 703 -3.86 10.27 24.57
CA MET A 703 -4.38 8.90 24.54
C MET A 703 -5.83 8.87 24.03
N ASP A 704 -6.71 9.68 24.61
CA ASP A 704 -8.13 9.75 24.22
C ASP A 704 -8.29 10.17 22.74
N ARG A 705 -7.44 11.10 22.26
CA ARG A 705 -7.43 11.53 20.85
C ARG A 705 -7.01 10.39 19.92
N ALA A 706 -5.94 9.67 20.27
CA ALA A 706 -5.47 8.52 19.48
C ALA A 706 -6.50 7.38 19.49
N LEU A 707 -7.14 7.10 20.63
CA LEU A 707 -8.23 6.11 20.74
C LEU A 707 -9.47 6.51 19.93
N ALA A 708 -9.79 7.80 19.85
CA ALA A 708 -10.87 8.29 18.99
C ALA A 708 -10.54 8.10 17.49
N ALA A 709 -9.27 8.23 17.09
CA ALA A 709 -8.82 7.89 15.75
C ALA A 709 -8.90 6.37 15.49
N PHE A 710 -8.44 5.55 16.44
CA PHE A 710 -8.53 4.08 16.40
C PHE A 710 -9.98 3.61 16.22
N ARG A 711 -10.93 4.21 16.94
CA ARG A 711 -12.36 3.92 16.79
C ARG A 711 -12.89 4.29 15.40
N ARG A 712 -12.53 5.47 14.88
CA ARG A 712 -12.93 5.90 13.52
C ARG A 712 -12.39 4.97 12.44
N ALA A 713 -11.25 4.33 12.69
CA ALA A 713 -10.67 3.31 11.82
C ALA A 713 -11.26 1.90 12.05
N GLY A 714 -12.38 1.74 12.76
CA GLY A 714 -13.01 0.42 12.97
C GLY A 714 -12.26 -0.47 13.99
N GLY A 715 -11.64 0.13 15.00
CA GLY A 715 -10.88 -0.60 16.02
C GLY A 715 -11.71 -1.32 17.09
N GLU A 716 -12.93 -0.88 17.39
CA GLU A 716 -13.79 -1.46 18.44
C GLU A 716 -14.27 -2.91 18.15
N PRO A 717 -14.61 -3.31 16.90
CA PRO A 717 -14.89 -4.71 16.58
C PRO A 717 -13.63 -5.53 16.23
N SER A 718 -12.43 -4.99 16.41
CA SER A 718 -11.19 -5.67 15.98
C SER A 718 -10.60 -6.57 17.06
N LEU A 719 -9.67 -7.45 16.67
CA LEU A 719 -8.93 -8.31 17.58
C LEU A 719 -7.96 -7.54 18.51
N LEU A 720 -7.82 -6.22 18.34
CA LEU A 720 -6.93 -5.36 19.13
C LEU A 720 -7.55 -4.83 20.44
N VAL A 721 -8.82 -5.13 20.72
CA VAL A 721 -9.53 -4.70 21.93
C VAL A 721 -8.79 -5.09 23.22
N PRO A 722 -8.24 -6.31 23.39
CA PRO A 722 -7.43 -6.65 24.57
C PRO A 722 -6.23 -5.72 24.80
N HIS A 723 -5.53 -5.30 23.74
CA HIS A 723 -4.40 -4.37 23.85
C HIS A 723 -4.88 -2.96 24.24
N GLN A 724 -6.02 -2.51 23.69
CA GLN A 724 -6.63 -1.23 24.04
C GLN A 724 -7.02 -1.17 25.53
N LEU A 725 -7.66 -2.22 26.04
CA LEU A 725 -8.11 -2.27 27.43
C LEU A 725 -6.94 -2.47 28.41
N GLY A 726 -6.05 -3.41 28.11
CA GLY A 726 -4.95 -3.78 28.99
C GLY A 726 -3.72 -2.88 28.88
N LEU A 727 -3.00 -2.96 27.75
CA LEU A 727 -1.73 -2.25 27.58
C LEU A 727 -1.86 -0.74 27.56
N CYS A 728 -3.01 -0.22 27.10
CA CYS A 728 -3.27 1.21 27.01
C CYS A 728 -4.06 1.73 28.22
N LYS A 729 -5.36 1.38 28.33
CA LYS A 729 -6.23 1.96 29.37
C LYS A 729 -5.87 1.54 30.80
N ALA A 730 -5.57 0.26 31.05
CA ALA A 730 -5.26 -0.19 32.41
C ALA A 730 -3.92 0.38 32.91
N ILE A 731 -2.88 0.40 32.08
CA ILE A 731 -1.61 1.08 32.42
C ILE A 731 -1.84 2.59 32.64
N GLY A 732 -2.62 3.26 31.78
CA GLY A 732 -2.96 4.66 31.96
C GLY A 732 -3.67 4.93 33.31
N ALA A 733 -4.63 4.09 33.68
CA ALA A 733 -5.33 4.17 34.96
C ALA A 733 -4.39 3.95 36.16
N LEU A 734 -3.44 3.01 36.05
CA LEU A 734 -2.43 2.79 37.10
C LEU A 734 -1.48 3.98 37.28
N LEU A 735 -1.08 4.66 36.19
CA LEU A 735 -0.28 5.88 36.25
C LEU A 735 -1.05 7.07 36.86
N GLU A 736 -2.36 6.97 36.90
CA GLU A 736 -3.29 7.91 37.55
C GLU A 736 -3.69 7.45 38.95
N GLU A 737 -3.10 6.35 39.44
CA GLU A 737 -3.35 5.70 40.74
C GLU A 737 -4.80 5.20 40.93
N ASP A 738 -5.50 4.90 39.83
CA ASP A 738 -6.84 4.30 39.82
C ASP A 738 -6.74 2.77 39.59
N ARG A 739 -6.39 2.05 40.66
CA ARG A 739 -6.21 0.57 40.62
C ARG A 739 -7.50 -0.17 40.33
N GLU A 740 -8.64 0.34 40.80
CA GLU A 740 -9.96 -0.26 40.60
C GLU A 740 -10.33 -0.23 39.11
N ARG A 741 -10.18 0.94 38.45
CA ARG A 741 -10.41 1.05 37.01
C ARG A 741 -9.45 0.20 36.19
N ALA A 742 -8.19 0.11 36.60
CA ALA A 742 -7.22 -0.75 35.94
C ALA A 742 -7.62 -2.23 36.01
N LEU A 743 -8.01 -2.71 37.20
CA LEU A 743 -8.45 -4.09 37.39
C LEU A 743 -9.75 -4.39 36.64
N ALA A 744 -10.72 -3.47 36.67
CA ALA A 744 -11.97 -3.60 35.90
C ALA A 744 -11.69 -3.69 34.38
N GLY A 745 -10.73 -2.91 33.88
CA GLY A 745 -10.28 -2.99 32.49
C GLY A 745 -9.65 -4.34 32.14
N LEU A 746 -8.85 -4.90 33.03
CA LEU A 746 -8.20 -6.22 32.86
C LEU A 746 -9.20 -7.38 33.02
N ASP A 747 -10.22 -7.24 33.87
CA ASP A 747 -11.32 -8.20 33.94
C ASP A 747 -12.15 -8.18 32.66
N ALA A 748 -12.36 -7.00 32.06
CA ALA A 748 -12.99 -6.87 30.75
C ALA A 748 -12.14 -7.49 29.62
N VAL A 749 -10.80 -7.47 29.72
CA VAL A 749 -9.94 -8.23 28.81
C VAL A 749 -10.25 -9.73 28.90
N LEU A 750 -10.21 -10.33 30.10
CA LEU A 750 -10.47 -11.75 30.24
C LEU A 750 -11.88 -12.15 29.78
N ALA A 751 -12.90 -11.35 30.10
CA ALA A 751 -14.26 -11.60 29.63
C ALA A 751 -14.33 -11.58 28.10
N TRP A 752 -13.63 -10.64 27.46
CA TRP A 752 -13.53 -10.58 26.00
C TRP A 752 -12.81 -11.81 25.43
N GLU A 753 -11.71 -12.24 26.05
CA GLU A 753 -10.90 -13.39 25.60
C GLU A 753 -11.61 -14.75 25.79
N GLN A 754 -12.60 -14.84 26.68
CA GLN A 754 -13.46 -16.02 26.82
C GLN A 754 -14.37 -16.22 25.60
N ASP A 755 -14.87 -15.11 25.07
CA ASP A 755 -15.78 -15.11 23.92
C ASP A 755 -15.03 -14.97 22.59
N HIS A 756 -13.71 -14.71 22.61
CA HIS A 756 -12.89 -14.46 21.42
C HIS A 756 -11.45 -14.96 21.61
N PRO A 757 -10.96 -15.95 20.84
CA PRO A 757 -9.60 -16.44 20.96
C PRO A 757 -8.61 -15.32 20.67
N SER A 758 -7.89 -14.91 21.72
CA SER A 758 -6.93 -13.82 21.68
C SER A 758 -5.52 -14.39 21.60
N TYR A 759 -4.81 -14.03 20.54
CA TYR A 759 -3.40 -14.36 20.36
C TYR A 759 -2.48 -13.20 20.78
N PHE A 760 -3.00 -12.36 21.67
CA PHE A 760 -2.46 -11.08 22.07
C PHE A 760 -2.01 -11.11 23.54
N TYR A 761 -0.95 -11.86 23.81
CA TYR A 761 -0.47 -12.21 25.16
C TYR A 761 0.06 -11.05 26.02
N LEU A 762 0.15 -9.84 25.50
CA LEU A 762 0.68 -8.67 26.21
C LEU A 762 -0.42 -7.85 26.91
N SER A 763 -1.69 -8.21 26.76
CA SER A 763 -2.88 -7.51 27.30
C SER A 763 -3.00 -7.47 28.83
N GLY A 764 -2.12 -8.18 29.55
CA GLY A 764 -2.06 -8.16 31.02
C GLY A 764 -2.79 -9.32 31.72
N SER A 765 -3.50 -10.18 30.97
CA SER A 765 -4.18 -11.39 31.49
C SER A 765 -3.23 -12.31 32.27
N TYR A 766 -1.99 -12.48 31.77
CA TYR A 766 -1.00 -13.42 32.33
C TYR A 766 0.03 -12.78 33.26
N GLY A 767 -0.11 -11.51 33.62
CA GLY A 767 0.90 -10.81 34.44
C GLY A 767 0.34 -9.70 35.30
N LEU A 768 -0.08 -8.61 34.68
CA LEU A 768 -0.55 -7.43 35.41
C LEU A 768 -1.82 -7.71 36.22
N ARG A 769 -2.79 -8.43 35.65
CA ARG A 769 -4.05 -8.78 36.32
C ARG A 769 -3.84 -9.65 37.57
N PRO A 770 -3.17 -10.82 37.51
CA PRO A 770 -2.93 -11.62 38.72
C PRO A 770 -2.13 -10.84 39.76
N PHE A 771 -1.17 -10.00 39.36
CA PHE A 771 -0.44 -9.12 40.28
C PHE A 771 -1.35 -8.16 41.04
N LEU A 772 -2.26 -7.45 40.35
CA LEU A 772 -3.21 -6.54 41.01
C LEU A 772 -4.18 -7.28 41.93
N ARG A 773 -4.63 -8.48 41.55
CA ARG A 773 -5.51 -9.31 42.41
C ARG A 773 -4.80 -9.80 43.67
N VAL A 774 -3.53 -10.22 43.55
CA VAL A 774 -2.71 -10.57 44.72
C VAL A 774 -2.54 -9.36 45.64
N LEU A 775 -2.21 -8.18 45.10
CA LEU A 775 -2.12 -6.96 45.91
C LEU A 775 -3.42 -6.65 46.64
N ALA A 776 -4.56 -6.80 45.98
CA ALA A 776 -5.89 -6.61 46.56
C ALA A 776 -6.32 -7.70 47.56
N GLY A 777 -5.56 -8.79 47.70
CA GLY A 777 -5.95 -9.96 48.50
C GLY A 777 -7.13 -10.74 47.91
N ALA A 778 -7.42 -10.56 46.62
CA ALA A 778 -8.54 -11.16 45.92
C ALA A 778 -8.20 -12.47 45.20
N ALA A 779 -6.91 -12.82 45.12
CA ALA A 779 -6.41 -14.08 44.54
C ALA A 779 -5.58 -14.84 45.59
N ASP A 780 -5.76 -16.15 45.65
CA ASP A 780 -4.97 -17.06 46.49
C ASP A 780 -3.81 -17.69 45.70
N ARG A 781 -3.00 -18.51 46.39
CA ARG A 781 -1.84 -19.19 45.79
C ARG A 781 -2.25 -20.11 44.62
N ALA A 782 -3.42 -20.73 44.69
CA ALA A 782 -3.90 -21.65 43.66
C ALA A 782 -4.28 -20.89 42.37
N GLU A 783 -4.98 -19.76 42.49
CA GLU A 783 -5.27 -18.88 41.34
C GLU A 783 -3.97 -18.37 40.70
N PHE A 784 -3.00 -17.95 41.51
CA PHE A 784 -1.69 -17.49 41.02
C PHE A 784 -0.91 -18.59 40.29
N ASP A 785 -0.78 -19.77 40.89
CA ASP A 785 -0.01 -20.89 40.33
C ASP A 785 -0.64 -21.40 39.02
N ALA A 786 -1.98 -21.35 38.90
CA ALA A 786 -2.68 -21.67 37.65
C ALA A 786 -2.31 -20.72 36.51
N VAL A 787 -2.27 -19.40 36.77
CA VAL A 787 -1.85 -18.42 35.76
C VAL A 787 -0.36 -18.57 35.44
N ARG A 788 0.49 -18.77 36.45
CA ARG A 788 1.94 -18.96 36.29
C ARG A 788 2.29 -20.17 35.42
N ALA A 789 1.48 -21.22 35.44
CA ALA A 789 1.67 -22.41 34.62
C ALA A 789 1.35 -22.18 33.12
N SER A 790 0.69 -21.07 32.77
CA SER A 790 0.31 -20.77 31.38
C SER A 790 1.53 -20.32 30.55
N PRO A 791 1.67 -20.70 29.26
CA PRO A 791 2.81 -20.27 28.45
C PRO A 791 2.97 -18.74 28.34
N GLY A 792 1.87 -17.99 28.33
CA GLY A 792 1.89 -16.52 28.33
C GLY A 792 2.60 -15.91 29.55
N ALA A 793 2.65 -16.62 30.68
CA ALA A 793 3.33 -16.17 31.91
C ALA A 793 4.87 -16.10 31.75
N GLN A 794 5.43 -16.89 30.82
CA GLN A 794 6.87 -16.98 30.60
C GLN A 794 7.43 -15.82 29.75
N LEU A 795 6.55 -15.02 29.15
CA LEU A 795 6.94 -13.85 28.35
C LEU A 795 7.56 -12.77 29.22
N ALA A 796 8.61 -12.11 28.74
CA ALA A 796 9.36 -11.12 29.54
C ALA A 796 8.46 -10.00 30.10
N TRP A 797 7.50 -9.53 29.28
CA TRP A 797 6.54 -8.50 29.71
C TRP A 797 5.64 -8.97 30.87
N ASN A 798 5.17 -10.22 30.85
CA ASN A 798 4.23 -10.74 31.85
C ASN A 798 4.95 -11.22 33.10
N GLY A 799 6.05 -11.96 32.93
CA GLY A 799 6.78 -12.60 34.01
C GLY A 799 7.32 -11.63 35.06
N GLN A 800 7.60 -10.38 34.69
CA GLN A 800 8.03 -9.35 35.66
C GLN A 800 6.94 -9.06 36.71
N PHE A 801 5.66 -9.01 36.31
CA PHE A 801 4.56 -8.77 37.24
C PHE A 801 4.27 -9.99 38.11
N LEU A 802 4.47 -11.21 37.57
CA LEU A 802 4.30 -12.45 38.33
C LEU A 802 5.38 -12.64 39.40
N GLU A 803 6.62 -12.20 39.15
CA GLU A 803 7.66 -12.20 40.19
C GLU A 803 7.31 -11.28 41.35
N LEU A 804 6.75 -10.09 41.07
CA LEU A 804 6.24 -9.19 42.11
C LEU A 804 5.05 -9.79 42.86
N ALA A 805 4.13 -10.45 42.16
CA ALA A 805 2.99 -11.13 42.79
C ALA A 805 3.46 -12.24 43.74
N GLU A 806 4.41 -13.08 43.30
CA GLU A 806 4.98 -14.13 44.14
C GLU A 806 5.77 -13.55 45.33
N ALA A 807 6.49 -12.44 45.14
CA ALA A 807 7.17 -11.76 46.24
C ALA A 807 6.19 -11.30 47.33
N VAL A 808 5.03 -10.75 46.94
CA VAL A 808 3.96 -10.37 47.88
C VAL A 808 3.41 -11.57 48.63
N LEU A 809 3.19 -12.71 47.94
CA LEU A 809 2.72 -13.93 48.59
C LEU A 809 3.72 -14.46 49.61
N LEU A 810 5.01 -14.57 49.24
CA LEU A 810 6.07 -15.02 50.16
C LEU A 810 6.23 -14.07 51.36
N GLY A 811 6.14 -12.76 51.13
CA GLY A 811 6.18 -11.78 52.21
C GLY A 811 5.06 -11.98 53.24
N ARG A 812 3.82 -12.20 52.77
CA ARG A 812 2.66 -12.50 53.63
C ARG A 812 2.76 -13.85 54.33
N GLU A 813 3.42 -14.83 53.70
CA GLU A 813 3.71 -16.14 54.27
C GLU A 813 4.87 -16.10 55.31
N GLY A 814 5.54 -14.95 55.46
CA GLY A 814 6.64 -14.77 56.41
C GLY A 814 8.01 -15.20 55.89
N ASP A 815 8.21 -15.28 54.56
CA ASP A 815 9.51 -15.49 53.91
C ASP A 815 10.04 -14.19 53.25
N PRO A 816 10.54 -13.22 54.04
CA PRO A 816 11.09 -11.97 53.52
C PRO A 816 12.31 -12.20 52.62
N ALA A 817 13.13 -13.21 52.91
CA ALA A 817 14.32 -13.51 52.12
C ALA A 817 13.95 -14.03 50.73
N GLY A 818 12.88 -14.83 50.62
CA GLY A 818 12.31 -15.25 49.34
C GLY A 818 11.74 -14.09 48.55
N ALA A 819 10.97 -13.21 49.21
CA ALA A 819 10.43 -12.00 48.59
C ALA A 819 11.53 -11.08 48.05
N ASP A 820 12.60 -10.84 48.81
CA ASP A 820 13.73 -10.00 48.41
C ASP A 820 14.47 -10.57 47.18
N ARG A 821 14.67 -11.89 47.13
CA ARG A 821 15.27 -12.56 45.96
C ARG A 821 14.42 -12.37 44.71
N LEU A 822 13.10 -12.46 44.83
CA LEU A 822 12.19 -12.27 43.70
C LEU A 822 12.16 -10.82 43.22
N VAL A 823 12.17 -9.84 44.12
CA VAL A 823 12.26 -8.42 43.70
C VAL A 823 13.61 -8.12 43.03
N ALA A 824 14.72 -8.70 43.51
CA ALA A 824 16.00 -8.57 42.82
C ALA A 824 15.99 -9.19 41.41
N SER A 825 15.38 -10.38 41.27
CA SER A 825 15.17 -11.03 39.95
C SER A 825 14.32 -10.16 39.02
N PHE A 826 13.20 -9.63 39.54
CA PHE A 826 12.33 -8.71 38.84
C PHE A 826 13.08 -7.46 38.37
N ASP A 827 13.86 -6.82 39.25
CA ASP A 827 14.54 -5.57 38.95
C ASP A 827 15.56 -5.75 37.79
N ALA A 828 16.16 -6.94 37.69
CA ALA A 828 17.04 -7.32 36.57
C ALA A 828 16.26 -7.65 35.29
N ARG A 829 15.17 -8.41 35.38
CA ARG A 829 14.34 -8.80 34.23
C ARG A 829 13.60 -7.62 33.61
N ALA A 830 13.14 -6.68 34.42
CA ALA A 830 12.32 -5.56 34.01
C ALA A 830 13.12 -4.39 33.41
N VAL A 831 14.46 -4.48 33.33
CA VAL A 831 15.34 -3.46 32.74
C VAL A 831 14.88 -3.01 31.34
N PRO A 832 14.47 -3.91 30.41
CA PRO A 832 14.00 -3.51 29.09
C PRO A 832 12.67 -2.75 29.10
N PHE A 833 11.92 -2.72 30.21
CA PHE A 833 10.57 -2.15 30.30
C PHE A 833 10.47 -1.10 31.43
N PRO A 834 11.05 0.10 31.27
CA PRO A 834 11.19 1.06 32.37
C PRO A 834 9.87 1.47 33.03
N VAL A 835 8.81 1.70 32.24
CA VAL A 835 7.50 2.09 32.77
C VAL A 835 6.91 0.97 33.63
N ALA A 836 6.92 -0.27 33.13
CA ALA A 836 6.44 -1.44 33.87
C ALA A 836 7.26 -1.69 35.15
N ARG A 837 8.60 -1.58 35.05
CA ARG A 837 9.52 -1.72 36.17
C ARG A 837 9.18 -0.76 37.31
N HIS A 838 9.16 0.54 37.01
CA HIS A 838 8.93 1.56 38.04
C HIS A 838 7.49 1.55 38.56
N LEU A 839 6.52 1.19 37.72
CA LEU A 839 5.13 1.02 38.12
C LEU A 839 4.99 -0.17 39.08
N GLY A 840 5.61 -1.31 38.75
CA GLY A 840 5.66 -2.49 39.61
C GLY A 840 6.26 -2.20 40.99
N LEU A 841 7.42 -1.53 41.02
CA LEU A 841 8.07 -1.07 42.26
C LEU A 841 7.18 -0.15 43.09
N ARG A 842 6.46 0.78 42.45
CA ARG A 842 5.51 1.66 43.14
C ARG A 842 4.33 0.89 43.75
N LEU A 843 3.78 -0.07 43.01
CA LEU A 843 2.62 -0.84 43.43
C LEU A 843 2.97 -1.83 44.55
N VAL A 844 4.13 -2.47 44.49
CA VAL A 844 4.56 -3.47 45.47
C VAL A 844 5.03 -2.86 46.80
N ALA A 845 5.52 -1.61 46.78
CA ALA A 845 6.09 -0.95 47.95
C ALA A 845 5.12 -0.87 49.16
N ASP A 846 3.82 -0.71 48.91
CA ASP A 846 2.81 -0.64 49.97
C ASP A 846 2.70 -1.99 50.71
N ALA A 847 2.68 -3.09 49.97
CA ALA A 847 2.63 -4.45 50.53
C ALA A 847 3.93 -4.81 51.25
N ALA A 848 5.08 -4.49 50.63
CA ALA A 848 6.39 -4.71 51.24
C ALA A 848 6.56 -3.95 52.57
N GLY A 849 6.09 -2.69 52.63
CA GLY A 849 6.09 -1.91 53.85
C GLY A 849 5.15 -2.46 54.94
N ALA A 850 3.99 -2.99 54.55
CA ALA A 850 3.01 -3.57 55.48
C ALA A 850 3.50 -4.91 56.07
N ASP A 851 4.08 -5.76 55.22
CA ASP A 851 4.50 -7.11 55.58
C ASP A 851 5.98 -7.19 56.04
N GLY A 852 6.72 -6.07 55.98
CA GLY A 852 8.04 -5.93 56.60
C GLY A 852 9.21 -6.56 55.82
N TRP A 853 9.19 -6.50 54.50
CA TRP A 853 10.24 -7.05 53.62
C TRP A 853 10.71 -6.01 52.58
N GLY A 854 11.88 -6.24 51.97
CA GLY A 854 12.43 -5.37 50.92
C GLY A 854 12.89 -3.99 51.37
N ASP A 855 13.07 -3.10 50.38
CA ASP A 855 13.46 -1.70 50.58
C ASP A 855 12.48 -0.76 49.84
N PRO A 856 11.23 -0.63 50.34
CA PRO A 856 10.21 0.18 49.70
C PRO A 856 10.61 1.65 49.57
N VAL A 857 11.45 2.18 50.47
CA VAL A 857 11.91 3.58 50.43
C VAL A 857 12.80 3.81 49.20
N SER A 858 13.78 2.94 48.95
CA SER A 858 14.63 3.03 47.76
C SER A 858 13.82 2.88 46.47
N TRP A 859 12.89 1.92 46.44
CA TRP A 859 12.03 1.68 45.29
C TRP A 859 11.16 2.89 44.96
N LEU A 860 10.51 3.48 45.97
CA LEU A 860 9.67 4.67 45.80
C LEU A 860 10.49 5.88 45.35
N ARG A 861 11.74 6.05 45.80
CA ARG A 861 12.62 7.13 45.31
C ARG A 861 12.96 6.96 43.83
N ARG A 862 13.37 5.76 43.43
CA ARG A 862 13.67 5.45 42.01
C ARG A 862 12.45 5.65 41.12
N SER A 863 11.28 5.18 41.55
CA SER A 863 10.04 5.35 40.79
C SER A 863 9.55 6.80 40.77
N GLU A 864 9.69 7.56 41.86
CA GLU A 864 9.35 8.99 41.89
C GLU A 864 10.19 9.78 40.89
N GLU A 865 11.50 9.56 40.87
CA GLU A 865 12.43 10.22 39.95
C GLU A 865 12.09 9.90 38.50
N PHE A 866 11.86 8.62 38.18
CA PHE A 866 11.45 8.20 36.85
C PHE A 866 10.13 8.86 36.41
N PHE A 867 9.09 8.76 37.23
CA PHE A 867 7.77 9.28 36.87
C PHE A 867 7.70 10.81 36.82
N TYR A 868 8.47 11.49 37.66
CA TYR A 868 8.66 12.93 37.56
C TYR A 868 9.30 13.31 36.23
N GLY A 869 10.38 12.61 35.83
CA GLY A 869 11.10 12.84 34.58
C GLY A 869 10.25 12.65 33.31
N VAL A 870 9.39 11.61 33.27
CA VAL A 870 8.49 11.38 32.13
C VAL A 870 7.20 12.22 32.17
N GLY A 871 6.97 12.98 33.25
CA GLY A 871 5.82 13.87 33.40
C GLY A 871 4.54 13.22 33.95
N ALA A 872 4.61 11.99 34.48
CA ALA A 872 3.49 11.28 35.07
C ALA A 872 3.22 11.74 36.52
N GLN A 873 2.63 12.93 36.67
CA GLN A 873 2.55 13.64 37.95
C GLN A 873 1.74 12.94 39.04
N ALA A 874 0.70 12.18 38.69
CA ALA A 874 -0.16 11.50 39.66
C ALA A 874 0.61 10.41 40.41
N VAL A 875 1.16 9.42 39.69
CA VAL A 875 2.01 8.37 40.25
C VAL A 875 3.28 8.91 40.93
N ALA A 876 3.92 9.96 40.39
CA ALA A 876 5.07 10.60 41.06
C ALA A 876 4.64 11.21 42.41
N SER A 877 3.48 11.86 42.47
CA SER A 877 2.92 12.41 43.70
C SER A 877 2.53 11.33 44.71
N ALA A 878 2.07 10.18 44.22
CA ALA A 878 1.77 9.02 45.05
C ALA A 878 3.04 8.39 45.65
N CYS A 879 4.12 8.27 44.86
CA CYS A 879 5.43 7.86 45.38
C CYS A 879 5.87 8.77 46.54
N ARG A 880 5.74 10.09 46.36
CA ARG A 880 6.05 11.09 47.40
C ARG A 880 5.15 10.94 48.63
N ALA A 881 3.87 10.67 48.45
CA ALA A 881 2.95 10.45 49.56
C ALA A 881 3.34 9.20 50.37
N ALA A 882 3.64 8.09 49.69
CA ALA A 882 4.09 6.84 50.32
C ALA A 882 5.42 7.02 51.06
N LEU A 883 6.38 7.76 50.48
CA LEU A 883 7.63 8.11 51.18
C LEU A 883 7.39 8.88 52.48
N ARG A 884 6.44 9.83 52.51
CA ARG A 884 6.09 10.55 53.75
C ARG A 884 5.48 9.62 54.80
N GLN A 885 4.62 8.70 54.36
CA GLN A 885 3.99 7.71 55.26
C GLN A 885 5.04 6.77 55.86
N ALA A 886 6.06 6.39 55.09
CA ALA A 886 7.20 5.60 55.55
C ALA A 886 8.22 6.40 56.41
N GLY A 887 7.95 7.67 56.72
CA GLY A 887 8.86 8.53 57.49
C GLY A 887 10.14 8.94 56.75
N ALA A 888 10.21 8.69 55.43
CA ALA A 888 11.36 9.04 54.61
C ALA A 888 11.30 10.50 54.14
N SER A 889 12.46 11.13 53.98
CA SER A 889 12.53 12.47 53.40
C SER A 889 12.13 12.47 51.93
N VAL A 890 11.23 13.37 51.54
CA VAL A 890 10.83 13.60 50.15
C VAL A 890 11.60 14.78 49.56
N THR A 891 12.21 14.57 48.39
CA THR A 891 12.93 15.60 47.66
C THR A 891 11.95 16.64 47.08
N GLN A 892 12.27 17.93 47.20
CA GLN A 892 11.52 18.99 46.54
C GLN A 892 12.22 19.36 45.23
N HIS A 893 11.55 19.11 44.10
CA HIS A 893 11.99 19.53 42.76
C HIS A 893 11.88 21.04 42.59
N ARG A 894 12.83 21.79 43.17
CA ARG A 894 12.99 23.25 43.01
C ARG A 894 14.10 23.53 41.97
N GLY A 895 14.17 24.75 41.46
CA GLY A 895 15.21 25.16 40.50
C GLY A 895 16.62 24.78 40.96
N GLY A 896 17.40 24.13 40.08
CA GLY A 896 18.76 23.63 40.36
C GLY A 896 18.84 22.11 40.64
N TRP A 897 17.73 21.39 40.72
CA TRP A 897 17.69 19.94 40.92
C TRP A 897 18.37 19.15 39.78
N ASP A 898 18.21 19.58 38.52
CA ASP A 898 18.83 18.94 37.35
C ASP A 898 20.37 19.01 37.32
N ARG A 899 21.00 19.71 38.27
CA ARG A 899 22.46 19.85 38.37
C ARG A 899 23.11 18.83 39.30
N ILE A 900 22.33 18.04 40.03
CA ILE A 900 22.82 17.04 40.99
C ILE A 900 23.14 15.73 40.22
N PRO A 901 24.27 15.05 40.40
CA PRO A 901 24.53 13.73 39.80
C PRO A 901 23.53 12.65 40.26
N LEU A 902 23.21 11.69 39.39
CA LEU A 902 22.23 10.63 39.62
C LEU A 902 22.44 9.83 40.93
N PRO A 903 23.68 9.44 41.31
CA PRO A 903 23.92 8.72 42.57
C PRO A 903 23.53 9.54 43.81
N LEU A 904 23.65 10.86 43.75
CA LEU A 904 23.30 11.74 44.87
C LEU A 904 21.81 12.07 44.89
N ARG A 905 21.16 12.15 43.73
CA ARG A 905 19.70 12.33 43.62
C ARG A 905 18.95 11.17 44.26
N THR A 906 19.33 9.94 43.93
CA THR A 906 18.71 8.71 44.46
C THR A 906 18.87 8.56 45.98
N SER A 907 19.93 9.14 46.56
CA SER A 907 20.13 9.25 48.02
C SER A 907 19.29 10.35 48.70
N GLY A 908 18.55 11.16 47.94
CA GLY A 908 17.69 12.22 48.47
C GLY A 908 18.43 13.53 48.80
N VAL A 909 19.59 13.78 48.18
CA VAL A 909 20.34 15.04 48.32
C VAL A 909 19.55 16.19 47.66
N THR A 910 19.37 17.28 48.40
CA THR A 910 18.67 18.49 47.94
C THR A 910 19.62 19.45 47.21
N PRO A 911 19.13 20.41 46.39
CA PRO A 911 19.99 21.40 45.73
C PRO A 911 20.89 22.17 46.70
N ARG A 912 20.37 22.51 47.89
CA ARG A 912 21.14 23.23 48.91
C ARG A 912 22.21 22.38 49.59
N GLU A 913 21.93 21.09 49.79
CA GLU A 913 22.93 20.13 50.26
C GLU A 913 23.97 19.86 49.18
N TYR A 914 23.56 19.83 47.90
CA TYR A 914 24.48 19.66 46.78
C TYR A 914 25.45 20.83 46.62
N GLU A 915 24.99 22.07 46.80
CA GLU A 915 25.89 23.24 46.86
C GLU A 915 26.96 23.12 47.95
N VAL A 916 26.62 22.51 49.10
CA VAL A 916 27.60 22.20 50.16
C VAL A 916 28.51 21.06 49.73
N PHE A 917 27.96 20.00 49.12
CA PHE A 917 28.66 18.81 48.66
C PHE A 917 29.76 19.12 47.64
N VAL A 918 29.46 19.98 46.65
CA VAL A 918 30.41 20.38 45.59
C VAL A 918 31.65 21.12 46.14
N LEU A 919 31.56 21.71 47.33
CA LEU A 919 32.69 22.40 47.98
C LEU A 919 33.56 21.45 48.82
N LEU A 920 33.11 20.22 49.11
CA LEU A 920 33.81 19.27 49.97
C LEU A 920 35.14 18.72 49.40
N PRO A 921 35.37 18.61 48.08
CA PRO A 921 36.67 18.15 47.55
C PRO A 921 37.86 18.99 48.03
N GLU A 922 37.66 20.30 48.23
CA GLU A 922 38.69 21.21 48.74
C GLU A 922 38.93 21.08 50.27
N ARG A 923 38.20 20.19 50.95
CA ARG A 923 38.19 20.00 52.42
C ARG A 923 38.04 21.30 53.24
N PRO A 924 37.21 22.29 52.85
CA PRO A 924 37.07 23.55 53.59
C PRO A 924 36.38 23.32 54.94
N GLY A 925 36.63 24.15 55.95
CA GLY A 925 35.90 24.12 57.23
C GLY A 925 34.48 24.70 57.13
N ASN A 926 33.61 24.43 58.13
CA ASN A 926 32.22 24.92 58.12
C ASN A 926 32.11 26.46 57.97
N GLN A 927 33.04 27.22 58.55
CA GLN A 927 33.08 28.69 58.38
C GLN A 927 33.42 29.12 56.94
N GLN A 928 34.27 28.38 56.23
CA GLN A 928 34.64 28.68 54.86
C GLN A 928 33.49 28.38 53.89
N ILE A 929 32.81 27.24 54.07
CA ILE A 929 31.61 26.88 53.32
C ILE A 929 30.49 27.91 53.56
N ALA A 930 30.28 28.29 54.83
CA ALA A 930 29.29 29.29 55.22
C ALA A 930 29.50 30.64 54.52
N ARG A 931 30.75 31.09 54.43
CA ARG A 931 31.12 32.32 53.70
C ARG A 931 30.88 32.19 52.20
N ARG A 932 31.28 31.07 51.58
CA ARG A 932 31.13 30.86 50.13
C ARG A 932 29.66 30.79 49.69
N LEU A 933 28.82 30.16 50.50
CA LEU A 933 27.40 29.99 50.20
C LEU A 933 26.49 31.04 50.83
N SER A 934 27.05 32.04 51.53
CA SER A 934 26.31 33.09 52.25
C SER A 934 25.23 32.56 53.19
N ILE A 935 25.58 31.54 54.01
CA ILE A 935 24.69 30.92 55.02
C ILE A 935 25.38 30.82 56.38
N SER A 936 24.64 30.52 57.45
CA SER A 936 25.24 30.38 58.78
C SER A 936 26.10 29.10 58.91
N PRO A 937 27.19 29.10 59.70
CA PRO A 937 27.96 27.88 59.99
C PRO A 937 27.11 26.74 60.58
N ARG A 938 26.08 27.08 61.36
CA ARG A 938 25.12 26.13 61.94
C ARG A 938 24.23 25.47 60.86
N THR A 939 23.92 26.21 59.80
CA THR A 939 23.21 25.68 58.63
C THR A 939 24.09 24.70 57.84
N VAL A 940 25.38 25.02 57.67
CA VAL A 940 26.35 24.11 57.04
C VAL A 940 26.50 22.82 57.85
N GLU A 941 26.59 22.92 59.17
CA GLU A 941 26.68 21.76 60.07
C GLU A 941 25.46 20.83 59.92
N LYS A 942 24.26 21.42 59.83
CA LYS A 942 23.02 20.65 59.58
C LYS A 942 23.02 19.97 58.21
N HIS A 943 23.47 20.66 57.15
CA HIS A 943 23.58 20.08 55.82
C HIS A 943 24.65 18.97 55.77
N MET A 944 25.78 19.15 56.45
CA MET A 944 26.83 18.14 56.63
C MET A 944 26.33 16.87 57.31
N ALA A 945 25.60 17.02 58.43
CA ALA A 945 24.98 15.88 59.12
C ALA A 945 23.96 15.16 58.22
N SER A 946 23.16 15.93 57.48
CA SER A 946 22.20 15.36 56.53
C SER A 946 22.89 14.66 55.35
N LEU A 947 24.00 15.20 54.82
CA LEU A 947 24.76 14.57 53.74
C LEU A 947 25.40 13.26 54.20
N LEU A 948 26.01 13.23 55.39
CA LEU A 948 26.56 12.00 55.98
C LEU A 948 25.49 10.91 56.10
N SER A 949 24.32 11.28 56.62
CA SER A 949 23.19 10.36 56.76
C SER A 949 22.67 9.86 55.40
N LYS A 950 22.49 10.76 54.42
CA LYS A 950 21.92 10.41 53.10
C LYS A 950 22.87 9.60 52.23
N THR A 951 24.18 9.86 52.33
CA THR A 951 25.21 9.18 51.52
C THR A 951 25.81 7.95 52.22
N GLY A 952 25.40 7.67 53.47
CA GLY A 952 25.90 6.53 54.24
C GLY A 952 27.38 6.63 54.65
N ARG A 953 27.95 7.84 54.69
CA ARG A 953 29.38 8.06 54.99
C ARG A 953 29.60 8.22 56.49
N ALA A 954 30.63 7.54 57.02
CA ALA A 954 30.89 7.44 58.45
C ALA A 954 31.35 8.76 59.09
N ASP A 955 32.10 9.58 58.35
CA ASP A 955 32.63 10.85 58.84
C ASP A 955 32.84 11.87 57.71
N ARG A 956 33.24 13.08 58.10
CA ARG A 956 33.51 14.18 57.17
C ARG A 956 34.61 13.84 56.16
N SER A 957 35.64 13.10 56.56
CA SER A 957 36.76 12.77 55.67
C SER A 957 36.28 11.87 54.54
N ALA A 958 35.53 10.82 54.90
CA ALA A 958 34.91 9.89 53.96
C ALA A 958 33.92 10.59 53.01
N LEU A 959 33.18 11.59 53.49
CA LEU A 959 32.29 12.40 52.64
C LEU A 959 33.06 13.32 51.68
N CYS A 960 34.18 13.90 52.10
CA CYS A 960 35.02 14.75 51.24
C CYS A 960 35.74 13.91 50.16
N GLU A 961 36.19 12.71 50.50
CA GLU A 961 36.76 11.75 49.55
C GLU A 961 35.73 11.32 48.51
N PHE A 962 34.53 10.95 48.96
CA PHE A 962 33.43 10.64 48.05
C PHE A 962 33.06 11.81 47.13
N ALA A 963 33.04 13.05 47.66
CA ALA A 963 32.80 14.22 46.83
C ALA A 963 33.92 14.45 45.81
N ALA A 964 35.18 14.16 46.16
CA ALA A 964 36.32 14.26 45.24
C ALA A 964 36.27 13.18 44.16
N GLU A 965 35.89 11.94 44.49
CA GLU A 965 35.64 10.86 43.52
C GLU A 965 34.56 11.27 42.51
N CYS A 966 33.43 11.82 42.98
CA CYS A 966 32.35 12.31 42.13
C CYS A 966 32.73 13.55 41.28
N ALA A 967 33.83 14.24 41.59
CA ALA A 967 34.29 15.42 40.86
C ALA A 967 35.30 15.09 39.73
N VAL A 968 35.84 13.86 39.69
CA VAL A 968 36.90 13.43 38.75
C VAL A 968 36.34 12.65 37.54
N GLU A 969 35.11 12.13 37.61
CA GLU A 969 34.43 11.57 36.44
C GLU A 969 33.91 12.69 35.52
N PRO A 970 34.35 12.78 34.24
CA PRO A 970 33.72 13.66 33.27
C PRO A 970 32.32 13.13 32.93
N ALA A 971 31.35 14.05 32.85
CA ALA A 971 30.01 13.82 32.34
C ALA A 971 29.99 13.37 30.86
#